data_AF-A0A9E5EW82-F1
#
_entry.id   AF-A0A9E5EW82-F1
#
_cell.length_a   1.000
_cell.length_b   1.000
_cell.length_c   1.000
_cell.angle_alpha   90.00
_cell.angle_beta   90.00
_cell.angle_gamma   90.00
#
_symmetry.space_group_name_H-M   'P 1'
#
loop_
_entity.id
_entity.type
_entity.pdbx_description
1 polymer ?
#
loop_
_entity_poly.entity_id
_entity_poly.type
_entity_poly.pdbx_seq_one_letter_code
_entity_poly.pdbx_strand_id
1 'polypeptide(L)'
;MRGGSLSHDKVIDLLNAFFVPVYISHEAHEKGDAPEADKKEWHRIYREAITKLKRSGTVHVYILSPADGEVIESIDIGTATQPEKLLARLTAVVEKLKTPPGKPLVKPMPQSQPPKSTQGSLVLHSVARSYKGTWNEFPVENWTVLSQADSVKLLPEAAVTVGQSWELSKDISARFLTTFLPNGYGYAPYHKTTIVEQALKATVISVDKGVASARIEGVLKLKHKSLNFNVSPPADTEDIAQMTLEGFVDFEPNNQRIRTLRVLADKANARAGQVEYSAGLRSVPQANPEPKPKSNSQPKPKQETMEIRLFDFEGPTDLKAWSNLVLPGTKDKEPSVKIELSTEHATSGKHSLKMTYAGGRWPTITTTEVPGDWMPYWTFRADVTANRDCLVGFTVMQEKSERGGGWDPTVGRWTKTEFLKSGKNTITGSIHDSNNYSINTKQGKVVRFEIFMYAPHEGESIYVDNIRLSTVKEEPALETRKFSVLGTDMVVSGVRELGMKLKDGWIKPELKTLEQVEGELRTLYNDLKNKHPTAVLAVLRDGEKGFDPTQPEKVYAGWKDAYWSSHGPDGMTLERTDNIGNRASHEIFMRHRSPMMRVDLTSIPKGSQILAAQLIVIRAHDKFNKDHNPDQPNIWVVEPCARPWEEYQVNAYEYAKDKFWKAIGGVYYGDDPDFLPLYLAHGPSQGKVNTWNFTQAIRFWTNGKHANHGFMLHGNAGDWLPQAHSREAKEIRDRPAVWVIYNPAK
;
A
#
# COMPACT_ATOMS: atom_id res chain seq x y z
N MET A 1 17.75 -8.95 29.76
CA MET A 1 17.64 -10.43 29.77
C MET A 1 18.61 -11.11 28.81
N ARG A 2 18.82 -10.58 27.58
CA ARG A 2 19.76 -11.18 26.59
C ARG A 2 21.20 -11.37 27.11
N GLY A 3 21.75 -10.40 27.85
CA GLY A 3 23.07 -10.53 28.49
C GLY A 3 23.09 -11.13 29.90
N GLY A 4 22.01 -11.81 30.29
CA GLY A 4 21.89 -12.40 31.63
C GLY A 4 21.19 -13.74 31.52
N SER A 5 19.97 -13.84 32.02
CA SER A 5 19.26 -15.12 32.08
C SER A 5 19.07 -15.82 30.73
N LEU A 6 18.92 -15.09 29.60
CA LEU A 6 18.76 -15.71 28.28
C LEU A 6 20.08 -16.08 27.59
N SER A 7 21.21 -15.87 28.26
CA SER A 7 22.54 -16.38 27.86
C SER A 7 23.07 -17.42 28.85
N HIS A 8 22.24 -17.88 29.79
CA HIS A 8 22.62 -18.86 30.80
C HIS A 8 22.09 -20.25 30.40
N ASP A 9 22.99 -21.20 30.16
CA ASP A 9 22.67 -22.53 29.59
C ASP A 9 21.52 -23.23 30.32
N LYS A 10 21.56 -23.30 31.66
CA LYS A 10 20.48 -23.96 32.44
C LYS A 10 19.11 -23.32 32.27
N VAL A 11 19.05 -21.99 32.08
CA VAL A 11 17.78 -21.30 31.84
C VAL A 11 17.29 -21.61 30.44
N ILE A 12 18.19 -21.62 29.45
CA ILE A 12 17.87 -21.97 28.06
C ILE A 12 17.36 -23.41 27.98
N ASP A 13 18.02 -24.36 28.64
CA ASP A 13 17.62 -25.76 28.68
C ASP A 13 16.23 -25.93 29.29
N LEU A 14 15.98 -25.26 30.42
CA LEU A 14 14.69 -25.30 31.10
C LEU A 14 13.58 -24.69 30.25
N LEU A 15 13.83 -23.54 29.61
CA LEU A 15 12.89 -22.90 28.69
C LEU A 15 12.57 -23.82 27.51
N ASN A 16 13.58 -24.44 26.89
CA ASN A 16 13.40 -25.32 25.74
C ASN A 16 12.67 -26.63 26.08
N ALA A 17 12.82 -27.13 27.30
CA ALA A 17 12.22 -28.39 27.71
C ALA A 17 10.79 -28.22 28.27
N PHE A 18 10.45 -27.11 28.92
CA PHE A 18 9.20 -26.99 29.69
C PHE A 18 8.33 -25.79 29.35
N PHE A 19 8.83 -24.80 28.60
CA PHE A 19 8.12 -23.55 28.35
C PHE A 19 7.99 -23.23 26.86
N VAL A 20 6.97 -22.43 26.51
CA VAL A 20 6.81 -21.84 25.18
C VAL A 20 6.97 -20.32 25.31
N PRO A 21 8.14 -19.76 24.95
CA PRO A 21 8.36 -18.33 25.07
C PRO A 21 7.55 -17.55 24.02
N VAL A 22 6.74 -16.61 24.47
CA VAL A 22 5.99 -15.68 23.61
C VAL A 22 6.44 -14.25 23.90
N TYR A 23 6.76 -13.50 22.86
CA TYR A 23 7.14 -12.09 22.97
C TYR A 23 5.94 -11.19 22.65
N ILE A 24 5.65 -10.27 23.57
CA ILE A 24 4.61 -9.26 23.40
C ILE A 24 5.25 -7.88 23.59
N SER A 25 5.09 -6.99 22.61
CA SER A 25 5.52 -5.59 22.74
C SER A 25 4.44 -4.80 23.47
N HIS A 26 4.75 -4.33 24.68
CA HIS A 26 3.84 -3.48 25.45
C HIS A 26 3.40 -2.24 24.66
N GLU A 27 4.33 -1.56 23.99
CA GLU A 27 4.03 -0.36 23.20
C GLU A 27 3.12 -0.67 22.01
N ALA A 28 3.33 -1.79 21.31
CA ALA A 28 2.47 -2.17 20.19
C ALA A 28 1.03 -2.47 20.64
N HIS A 29 0.85 -2.96 21.86
CA HIS A 29 -0.46 -3.35 22.40
C HIS A 29 -1.17 -2.20 23.13
N GLU A 30 -0.42 -1.30 23.78
CA GLU A 30 -0.97 -0.12 24.47
C GLU A 30 -1.20 1.05 23.49
N LYS A 31 -0.27 1.27 22.55
CA LYS A 31 -0.20 2.48 21.71
C LYS A 31 -0.03 2.22 20.21
N GLY A 32 0.05 0.96 19.78
CA GLY A 32 0.31 0.61 18.38
C GLY A 32 -0.77 -0.26 17.73
N ASP A 33 -0.42 -0.79 16.56
CA ASP A 33 -1.35 -1.46 15.65
C ASP A 33 -1.48 -2.98 15.89
N ALA A 34 -1.25 -3.44 17.12
CA ALA A 34 -1.45 -4.86 17.43
C ALA A 34 -2.92 -5.28 17.14
N PRO A 35 -3.16 -6.49 16.61
CA PRO A 35 -4.50 -7.02 16.39
C PRO A 35 -5.37 -6.94 17.66
N GLU A 36 -6.67 -6.69 17.49
CA GLU A 36 -7.58 -6.49 18.63
C GLU A 36 -7.67 -7.72 19.55
N ALA A 37 -7.58 -8.92 18.98
CA ALA A 37 -7.52 -10.16 19.75
C ALA A 37 -6.28 -10.22 20.67
N ASP A 38 -5.11 -9.82 20.16
CA ASP A 38 -3.86 -9.82 20.91
C ASP A 38 -3.89 -8.74 22.01
N LYS A 39 -4.45 -7.57 21.71
CA LYS A 39 -4.69 -6.50 22.69
C LYS A 39 -5.57 -6.99 23.83
N LYS A 40 -6.69 -7.65 23.51
CA LYS A 40 -7.63 -8.18 24.51
C LYS A 40 -6.95 -9.21 25.41
N GLU A 41 -6.16 -10.11 24.83
CA GLU A 41 -5.48 -11.16 25.58
C GLU A 41 -4.36 -10.60 26.48
N TRP A 42 -3.57 -9.65 25.98
CA TRP A 42 -2.58 -8.96 26.79
C TRP A 42 -3.23 -8.23 27.98
N HIS A 43 -4.32 -7.51 27.76
CA HIS A 43 -5.05 -6.82 28.83
C HIS A 43 -5.61 -7.81 29.87
N ARG A 44 -6.08 -8.98 29.45
CA ARG A 44 -6.53 -10.05 30.36
C ARG A 44 -5.39 -10.48 31.27
N ILE A 45 -4.24 -10.88 30.70
CA ILE A 45 -3.05 -11.33 31.44
C ILE A 45 -2.59 -10.24 32.41
N TYR A 46 -2.47 -9.00 31.94
CA TYR A 46 -2.02 -7.87 32.75
C TYR A 46 -2.93 -7.61 33.95
N ARG A 47 -4.25 -7.56 33.74
CA ARG A 47 -5.23 -7.35 34.82
C ARG A 47 -5.27 -8.51 35.80
N GLU A 48 -5.15 -9.73 35.29
CA GLU A 48 -5.13 -10.92 36.12
C GLU A 48 -3.89 -10.98 37.01
N ALA A 49 -2.71 -10.65 36.49
CA ALA A 49 -1.47 -10.55 37.26
C ALA A 49 -1.57 -9.48 38.38
N ILE A 50 -2.14 -8.32 38.07
CA ILE A 50 -2.42 -7.28 39.09
C ILE A 50 -3.35 -7.82 40.18
N THR A 51 -4.44 -8.48 39.79
CA THR A 51 -5.49 -8.88 40.71
C THR A 51 -5.05 -10.04 41.60
N LYS A 52 -4.42 -11.07 41.04
CA LYS A 52 -4.06 -12.30 41.76
C LYS A 52 -2.71 -12.21 42.44
N LEU A 53 -1.72 -11.65 41.76
CA LEU A 53 -0.31 -11.70 42.20
C LEU A 53 0.19 -10.35 42.73
N LYS A 54 -0.59 -9.27 42.57
CA LYS A 54 -0.23 -7.89 42.96
C LYS A 54 1.10 -7.44 42.36
N ARG A 55 1.48 -8.00 41.21
CA ARG A 55 2.73 -7.73 40.49
C ARG A 55 2.42 -7.67 39.00
N SER A 56 2.82 -6.59 38.36
CA SER A 56 2.75 -6.38 36.91
C SER A 56 3.68 -5.23 36.52
N GLY A 57 3.93 -5.06 35.24
CA GLY A 57 4.69 -3.92 34.74
C GLY A 57 4.74 -3.85 33.22
N THR A 58 5.28 -2.74 32.72
CA THR A 58 5.48 -2.47 31.29
C THR A 58 6.63 -3.31 30.70
N VAL A 59 7.57 -3.73 31.55
CA VAL A 59 8.63 -4.71 31.23
C VAL A 59 8.57 -5.83 32.27
N HIS A 60 7.97 -6.97 31.90
CA HIS A 60 7.64 -8.05 32.83
C HIS A 60 7.63 -9.41 32.14
N VAL A 61 7.85 -10.48 32.91
CA VAL A 61 7.66 -11.87 32.46
C VAL A 61 6.44 -12.44 33.18
N TYR A 62 5.46 -12.90 32.42
CA TYR A 62 4.29 -13.61 32.95
C TYR A 62 4.40 -15.08 32.56
N ILE A 63 4.04 -15.98 33.47
CA ILE A 63 3.95 -17.41 33.20
C ILE A 63 2.49 -17.82 33.28
N LEU A 64 2.01 -18.46 32.23
CA LEU A 64 0.63 -18.91 32.10
C LEU A 64 0.51 -20.42 32.31
N SER A 65 -0.57 -20.85 32.94
CA SER A 65 -0.97 -22.24 33.01
C SER A 65 -1.32 -22.76 31.62
N PRO A 66 -0.82 -23.94 31.21
CA PRO A 66 -1.14 -24.50 29.89
C PRO A 66 -2.57 -25.04 29.79
N ALA A 67 -3.25 -25.29 30.92
CA ALA A 67 -4.59 -25.89 30.92
C ALA A 67 -5.70 -24.88 30.59
N ASP A 68 -5.57 -23.65 31.10
CA ASP A 68 -6.63 -22.65 31.11
C ASP A 68 -6.13 -21.21 30.85
N GLY A 69 -4.82 -21.02 30.66
CA GLY A 69 -4.21 -19.71 30.41
C GLY A 69 -4.17 -18.80 31.64
N GLU A 70 -4.36 -19.33 32.85
CA GLU A 70 -4.29 -18.59 34.11
C GLU A 70 -2.88 -18.02 34.36
N VAL A 71 -2.77 -16.80 34.88
CA VAL A 71 -1.46 -16.24 35.26
C VAL A 71 -0.99 -16.84 36.60
N ILE A 72 0.03 -17.69 36.56
CA ILE A 72 0.52 -18.44 37.73
C ILE A 72 1.80 -17.88 38.35
N GLU A 73 2.54 -17.03 37.63
CA GLU A 73 3.70 -16.30 38.15
C GLU A 73 3.91 -14.99 37.36
N SER A 74 4.43 -13.98 38.06
CA SER A 74 4.69 -12.64 37.54
C SER A 74 6.04 -12.14 38.06
N ILE A 75 7.01 -12.02 37.14
CA ILE A 75 8.41 -11.74 37.45
C ILE A 75 8.82 -10.40 36.86
N ASP A 76 9.23 -9.47 37.73
CA ASP A 76 9.75 -8.17 37.31
C ASP A 76 11.08 -8.32 36.56
N ILE A 77 11.37 -7.37 35.68
CA ILE A 77 12.56 -7.44 34.84
C ILE A 77 13.88 -7.41 35.65
N GLY A 78 13.92 -6.72 36.80
CA GLY A 78 15.08 -6.69 37.68
C GLY A 78 15.43 -8.07 38.23
N THR A 79 14.40 -8.85 38.57
CA THR A 79 14.54 -10.27 38.92
C THR A 79 14.83 -11.15 37.71
N ALA A 80 14.07 -11.00 36.62
CA ALA A 80 14.17 -11.86 35.43
C ALA A 80 15.52 -11.72 34.68
N THR A 81 16.24 -10.62 34.87
CA THR A 81 17.58 -10.42 34.31
C THR A 81 18.68 -11.19 35.02
N GLN A 82 18.45 -11.63 36.27
CA GLN A 82 19.40 -12.35 37.10
C GLN A 82 19.23 -13.88 36.91
N PRO A 83 20.20 -14.59 36.32
CA PRO A 83 20.04 -16.00 35.95
C PRO A 83 19.60 -16.90 37.09
N GLU A 84 20.24 -16.78 38.26
CA GLU A 84 19.93 -17.62 39.43
C GLU A 84 18.49 -17.42 39.92
N LYS A 85 18.02 -16.16 39.93
CA LYS A 85 16.66 -15.84 40.37
C LYS A 85 15.61 -16.30 39.37
N LEU A 86 15.86 -16.10 38.07
CA LEU A 86 14.93 -16.58 37.05
C LEU A 86 14.88 -18.11 37.04
N LEU A 87 16.04 -18.78 37.15
CA LEU A 87 16.12 -20.24 37.20
C LEU A 87 15.29 -20.78 38.38
N ALA A 88 15.46 -20.24 39.59
CA ALA A 88 14.69 -20.65 40.76
C ALA A 88 13.17 -20.51 40.55
N ARG A 89 12.73 -19.41 39.93
CA ARG A 89 11.31 -19.16 39.61
C ARG A 89 10.75 -20.17 38.60
N LEU A 90 11.48 -20.41 37.51
CA LEU A 90 11.07 -21.36 36.48
C LEU A 90 11.03 -22.80 37.02
N THR A 91 12.04 -23.20 37.80
CA THR A 91 12.08 -24.53 38.43
C THR A 91 10.88 -24.73 39.37
N ALA A 92 10.55 -23.75 40.21
CA ALA A 92 9.40 -23.83 41.10
C ALA A 92 8.07 -24.00 40.34
N VAL A 93 7.93 -23.38 39.16
CA VAL A 93 6.76 -23.59 38.29
C VAL A 93 6.72 -25.01 37.74
N VAL A 94 7.85 -25.52 37.23
CA VAL A 94 7.94 -26.90 36.71
C VAL A 94 7.58 -27.91 37.80
N GLU A 95 8.10 -27.74 39.01
CA GLU A 95 7.80 -28.58 40.17
C GLU A 95 6.32 -28.51 40.56
N LYS A 96 5.73 -27.31 40.57
CA LYS A 96 4.32 -27.09 40.90
C LYS A 96 3.38 -27.75 39.88
N LEU A 97 3.67 -27.60 38.59
CA LEU A 97 2.84 -28.14 37.51
C LEU A 97 3.09 -29.61 37.22
N LYS A 98 4.23 -30.16 37.68
CA LYS A 98 4.68 -31.54 37.42
C LYS A 98 4.70 -31.87 35.91
N THR A 99 5.00 -30.87 35.08
CA THR A 99 5.04 -31.01 33.61
C THR A 99 6.25 -31.85 33.21
N PRO A 100 6.11 -32.89 32.38
CA PRO A 100 7.24 -33.64 31.86
C PRO A 100 8.04 -32.81 30.84
N PRO A 101 9.37 -33.03 30.70
CA PRO A 101 10.17 -32.36 29.68
C PRO A 101 9.72 -32.79 28.28
N GLY A 102 9.54 -31.81 27.40
CA GLY A 102 9.22 -31.98 25.99
C GLY A 102 10.41 -31.68 25.07
N LYS A 103 10.19 -31.89 23.77
CA LYS A 103 11.07 -31.34 22.74
C LYS A 103 10.79 -29.84 22.58
N PRO A 104 11.79 -29.01 22.26
CA PRO A 104 11.54 -27.60 21.98
C PRO A 104 10.56 -27.47 20.83
N LEU A 105 9.55 -26.62 21.01
CA LEU A 105 8.51 -26.37 20.00
C LEU A 105 9.10 -25.87 18.68
N VAL A 106 10.19 -25.11 18.77
CA VAL A 106 10.95 -24.62 17.62
C VAL A 106 12.41 -25.00 17.80
N LYS A 107 13.01 -25.61 16.77
CA LYS A 107 14.44 -25.92 16.77
C LYS A 107 15.25 -24.62 16.96
N PRO A 108 16.24 -24.56 17.87
CA PRO A 108 17.10 -23.40 17.99
C PRO A 108 17.71 -23.01 16.64
N MET A 109 17.59 -21.74 16.28
CA MET A 109 18.12 -21.15 15.05
C MET A 109 18.87 -19.86 15.38
N PRO A 110 19.80 -19.41 14.51
CA PRO A 110 20.39 -18.09 14.64
C PRO A 110 19.32 -17.01 14.76
N GLN A 111 19.50 -16.08 15.69
CA GLN A 111 18.55 -14.99 15.96
C GLN A 111 18.35 -14.06 14.75
N SER A 112 19.39 -13.91 13.95
CA SER A 112 19.42 -13.09 12.75
C SER A 112 19.76 -13.98 11.56
N GLN A 113 18.84 -14.08 10.60
CA GLN A 113 19.07 -14.80 9.35
C GLN A 113 18.92 -13.84 8.17
N PRO A 114 19.69 -14.06 7.08
CA PRO A 114 19.49 -13.29 5.86
C PRO A 114 18.03 -13.42 5.40
N PRO A 115 17.38 -12.31 5.01
CA PRO A 115 16.05 -12.36 4.42
C PRO A 115 16.09 -13.15 3.11
N LYS A 116 14.93 -13.71 2.72
CA LYS A 116 14.78 -14.30 1.39
C LYS A 116 15.09 -13.23 0.33
N SER A 117 15.93 -13.57 -0.63
CA SER A 117 16.35 -12.67 -1.71
C SER A 117 16.28 -13.40 -3.05
N THR A 118 15.97 -12.68 -4.13
CA THR A 118 16.03 -13.23 -5.49
C THR A 118 17.47 -13.44 -5.94
N GLN A 119 17.67 -14.35 -6.91
CA GLN A 119 18.98 -14.60 -7.51
C GLN A 119 19.56 -13.30 -8.09
N GLY A 120 20.84 -13.03 -7.81
CA GLY A 120 21.53 -11.81 -8.28
C GLY A 120 21.37 -10.60 -7.36
N SER A 121 20.55 -10.67 -6.32
CA SER A 121 20.47 -9.63 -5.29
C SER A 121 21.76 -9.55 -4.47
N LEU A 122 22.14 -8.34 -4.06
CA LEU A 122 23.21 -8.09 -3.10
C LEU A 122 22.61 -8.05 -1.69
N VAL A 123 22.91 -9.07 -0.88
CA VAL A 123 22.47 -9.15 0.51
C VAL A 123 23.56 -8.59 1.41
N LEU A 124 23.23 -7.54 2.14
CA LEU A 124 24.13 -6.85 3.06
C LEU A 124 23.73 -7.13 4.49
N HIS A 125 24.71 -7.45 5.33
CA HIS A 125 24.57 -7.61 6.76
C HIS A 125 25.35 -6.50 7.46
N SER A 126 24.65 -5.67 8.22
CA SER A 126 25.29 -4.65 9.07
C SER A 126 25.21 -5.06 10.54
N VAL A 127 26.32 -4.88 11.25
CA VAL A 127 26.43 -5.12 12.69
C VAL A 127 26.97 -3.86 13.37
N ALA A 128 26.30 -3.39 14.42
CA ALA A 128 26.78 -2.28 15.25
C ALA A 128 26.85 -2.68 16.73
N ARG A 129 27.93 -2.31 17.42
CA ARG A 129 28.20 -2.73 18.81
C ARG A 129 29.07 -1.73 19.57
N SER A 130 28.67 -1.36 20.78
CA SER A 130 29.50 -0.57 21.71
C SER A 130 30.57 -1.41 22.41
N TYR A 131 31.70 -0.79 22.73
CA TYR A 131 32.78 -1.38 23.52
C TYR A 131 32.63 -1.16 25.03
N LYS A 132 31.74 -0.26 25.46
CA LYS A 132 31.54 0.13 26.86
C LYS A 132 30.05 0.06 27.26
N GLY A 133 29.77 -0.65 28.35
CA GLY A 133 28.63 -0.48 29.26
C GLY A 133 27.20 -0.81 28.77
N THR A 134 26.49 -1.58 29.60
CA THR A 134 25.02 -1.81 29.64
C THR A 134 24.42 -2.38 28.34
N TRP A 135 23.29 -1.86 27.83
CA TRP A 135 22.54 -2.47 26.72
C TRP A 135 23.17 -2.25 25.32
N ASN A 136 24.07 -1.28 25.16
CA ASN A 136 24.70 -0.97 23.86
C ASN A 136 25.76 -2.02 23.45
N GLU A 137 26.16 -2.90 24.38
CA GLU A 137 27.22 -3.90 24.16
C GLU A 137 26.74 -5.10 23.33
N PHE A 138 25.43 -5.27 23.13
CA PHE A 138 24.89 -6.36 22.31
C PHE A 138 24.89 -5.95 20.84
N PRO A 139 25.37 -6.84 19.94
CA PRO A 139 25.35 -6.55 18.51
C PRO A 139 23.92 -6.32 18.03
N VAL A 140 23.71 -5.22 17.32
CA VAL A 140 22.52 -5.01 16.51
C VAL A 140 22.81 -5.50 15.11
N GLU A 141 22.03 -6.46 14.65
CA GLU A 141 22.16 -7.05 13.32
C GLU A 141 21.01 -6.56 12.45
N ASN A 142 21.32 -5.97 11.30
CA ASN A 142 20.32 -5.58 10.30
C ASN A 142 20.69 -6.14 8.93
N TRP A 143 19.66 -6.37 8.11
CA TRP A 143 19.81 -6.89 6.76
C TRP A 143 19.24 -5.90 5.75
N THR A 144 19.99 -5.66 4.68
CA THR A 144 19.53 -4.87 3.52
C THR A 144 19.66 -5.73 2.27
N VAL A 145 18.56 -5.88 1.53
CA VAL A 145 18.58 -6.55 0.22
C VAL A 145 18.53 -5.48 -0.85
N LEU A 146 19.56 -5.41 -1.68
CA LEU A 146 19.55 -4.59 -2.88
C LEU A 146 19.27 -5.50 -4.07
N SER A 147 18.28 -5.13 -4.89
CA SER A 147 18.06 -5.79 -6.17
C SER A 147 19.30 -5.65 -7.05
N GLN A 148 19.43 -6.48 -8.09
CA GLN A 148 20.53 -6.32 -9.05
C GLN A 148 20.55 -4.90 -9.62
N ALA A 149 19.39 -4.38 -10.04
CA ALA A 149 19.25 -3.02 -10.59
C ALA A 149 19.67 -1.92 -9.61
N ASP A 150 19.41 -2.08 -8.30
CA ASP A 150 19.85 -1.11 -7.29
C ASP A 150 21.33 -1.27 -6.94
N SER A 151 21.86 -2.49 -6.92
CA SER A 151 23.27 -2.75 -6.63
C SER A 151 24.21 -2.19 -7.72
N VAL A 152 23.77 -2.18 -8.98
CA VAL A 152 24.51 -1.61 -10.12
C VAL A 152 24.74 -0.10 -9.94
N LYS A 153 23.80 0.62 -9.29
CA LYS A 153 23.92 2.07 -9.04
C LYS A 153 25.03 2.42 -8.03
N LEU A 154 25.64 1.43 -7.38
CA LEU A 154 26.82 1.62 -6.54
C LEU A 154 28.13 1.58 -7.35
N LEU A 155 28.06 1.20 -8.64
CA LEU A 155 29.19 1.03 -9.55
C LEU A 155 29.25 2.19 -10.57
N PRO A 156 30.42 2.45 -11.19
CA PRO A 156 30.55 3.45 -12.25
C PRO A 156 29.91 2.97 -13.56
N GLU A 157 29.32 3.89 -14.31
CA GLU A 157 28.62 3.60 -15.59
C GLU A 157 29.57 3.29 -16.76
N ALA A 158 30.84 3.68 -16.66
CA ALA A 158 31.83 3.55 -17.72
C ALA A 158 32.84 2.41 -17.45
N ALA A 159 33.59 2.04 -18.50
CA ALA A 159 34.74 1.15 -18.36
C ALA A 159 35.72 1.70 -17.31
N VAL A 160 36.26 0.81 -16.47
CA VAL A 160 37.04 1.22 -15.30
C VAL A 160 38.54 1.15 -15.52
N THR A 161 39.25 2.17 -15.04
CA THR A 161 40.72 2.22 -15.00
C THR A 161 41.24 2.37 -13.57
N VAL A 162 42.45 1.89 -13.31
CA VAL A 162 43.09 2.07 -11.99
C VAL A 162 43.27 3.57 -11.71
N GLY A 163 42.92 4.00 -10.50
CA GLY A 163 42.90 5.40 -10.09
C GLY A 163 41.57 6.12 -10.33
N GLN A 164 40.65 5.54 -11.11
CA GLN A 164 39.32 6.13 -11.32
C GLN A 164 38.56 6.18 -10.00
N SER A 165 37.97 7.34 -9.71
CA SER A 165 37.12 7.54 -8.54
C SER A 165 35.68 7.82 -8.92
N TRP A 166 34.73 7.43 -8.07
CA TRP A 166 33.34 7.84 -8.16
C TRP A 166 32.71 7.94 -6.76
N GLU A 167 31.65 8.72 -6.66
CA GLU A 167 30.82 8.76 -5.46
C GLU A 167 29.79 7.63 -5.53
N LEU A 168 29.65 6.85 -4.46
CA LEU A 168 28.58 5.88 -4.34
C LEU A 168 27.23 6.60 -4.29
N SER A 169 26.22 6.02 -4.92
CA SER A 169 24.87 6.59 -4.91
C SER A 169 24.40 6.86 -3.48
N LYS A 170 24.15 8.15 -3.18
CA LYS A 170 23.63 8.61 -1.88
C LYS A 170 22.31 7.94 -1.53
N ASP A 171 21.42 7.79 -2.50
CA ASP A 171 20.10 7.19 -2.29
C ASP A 171 20.18 5.70 -1.95
N ILE A 172 21.09 4.96 -2.60
CA ILE A 172 21.24 3.53 -2.34
C ILE A 172 22.03 3.30 -1.05
N SER A 173 23.12 4.05 -0.83
CA SER A 173 23.93 3.93 0.38
C SER A 173 23.16 4.29 1.65
N ALA A 174 22.29 5.30 1.59
CA ALA A 174 21.44 5.67 2.72
C ALA A 174 20.62 4.48 3.28
N ARG A 175 20.19 3.55 2.42
CA ARG A 175 19.37 2.39 2.82
C ARG A 175 20.07 1.45 3.81
N PHE A 176 21.41 1.37 3.75
CA PHE A 176 22.19 0.54 4.67
C PHE A 176 23.06 1.35 5.64
N LEU A 177 23.27 2.64 5.42
CA LEU A 177 24.04 3.48 6.36
C LEU A 177 23.21 3.90 7.58
N THR A 178 21.88 3.99 7.48
CA THR A 178 21.02 4.31 8.63
C THR A 178 21.02 3.24 9.73
N THR A 179 21.59 2.06 9.47
CA THR A 179 21.67 0.94 10.44
C THR A 179 22.97 0.92 11.25
N PHE A 180 23.87 1.89 11.04
CA PHE A 180 25.17 1.98 11.72
C PHE A 180 25.01 2.58 13.14
N LEU A 181 24.10 2.03 13.95
CA LEU A 181 23.84 2.47 15.33
C LEU A 181 23.66 1.24 16.26
N PRO A 182 24.22 1.24 17.48
CA PRO A 182 24.06 0.15 18.44
C PRO A 182 22.67 0.16 19.10
N ASN A 183 22.39 -0.84 19.95
CA ASN A 183 21.10 -0.97 20.65
C ASN A 183 20.78 0.29 21.48
N GLY A 184 19.51 0.64 21.63
CA GLY A 184 19.09 1.84 22.39
C GLY A 184 19.02 3.14 21.55
N TYR A 185 19.46 3.08 20.30
CA TYR A 185 19.37 4.14 19.31
C TYR A 185 18.28 3.75 18.30
N GLY A 186 17.22 4.54 18.16
CA GLY A 186 16.08 4.14 17.31
C GLY A 186 15.24 2.97 17.87
N TYR A 187 15.23 2.77 19.20
CA TYR A 187 14.61 1.60 19.84
C TYR A 187 13.08 1.53 19.70
N ALA A 188 12.43 2.64 19.34
CA ALA A 188 10.99 2.72 19.13
C ALA A 188 10.69 3.02 17.65
N PRO A 189 9.61 2.47 17.06
CA PRO A 189 9.28 2.64 15.64
C PRO A 189 9.15 4.12 15.18
N TYR A 190 8.88 5.03 16.11
CA TYR A 190 8.74 6.47 15.85
C TYR A 190 10.06 7.26 15.99
N HIS A 191 11.14 6.65 16.47
CA HIS A 191 12.46 7.26 16.51
C HIS A 191 13.13 7.16 15.13
N LYS A 192 13.08 8.27 14.39
CA LYS A 192 13.68 8.35 13.05
C LYS A 192 15.17 8.61 13.15
N THR A 193 15.97 7.71 12.57
CA THR A 193 17.37 7.99 12.23
C THR A 193 17.42 8.76 10.93
N THR A 194 18.10 9.90 10.92
CA THR A 194 18.26 10.76 9.74
C THR A 194 19.73 10.94 9.46
N ILE A 195 20.11 10.80 8.19
CA ILE A 195 21.47 11.11 7.75
C ILE A 195 21.61 12.63 7.67
N VAL A 196 22.51 13.18 8.48
CA VAL A 196 22.89 14.61 8.43
C VAL A 196 23.96 14.83 7.37
N GLU A 197 24.90 13.88 7.30
CA GLU A 197 26.01 13.93 6.36
C GLU A 197 26.35 12.51 5.92
N GLN A 198 26.50 12.32 4.61
CA GLN A 198 27.10 11.11 4.05
C GLN A 198 27.93 11.48 2.82
N ALA A 199 29.12 10.90 2.75
CA ALA A 199 29.97 10.89 1.57
C ALA A 199 30.69 9.55 1.54
N LEU A 200 30.64 8.86 0.40
CA LEU A 200 31.30 7.58 0.19
C LEU A 200 31.94 7.62 -1.20
N LYS A 201 33.25 7.76 -1.23
CA LYS A 201 34.04 7.79 -2.46
C LYS A 201 34.73 6.46 -2.65
N ALA A 202 34.51 5.82 -3.79
CA ALA A 202 35.27 4.65 -4.20
C ALA A 202 36.37 5.04 -5.19
N THR A 203 37.56 4.45 -5.04
CA THR A 203 38.69 4.61 -5.95
C THR A 203 39.21 3.25 -6.38
N VAL A 204 39.24 2.96 -7.68
CA VAL A 204 39.75 1.70 -8.24
C VAL A 204 41.24 1.58 -7.92
N ILE A 205 41.62 0.53 -7.19
CA ILE A 205 43.02 0.26 -6.82
C ILE A 205 43.64 -0.86 -7.67
N SER A 206 42.82 -1.74 -8.25
CA SER A 206 43.28 -2.78 -9.15
C SER A 206 42.17 -3.26 -10.10
N VAL A 207 42.57 -3.78 -11.26
CA VAL A 207 41.71 -4.52 -12.18
C VAL A 207 42.48 -5.79 -12.57
N ASP A 208 42.06 -6.95 -12.06
CA ASP A 208 42.69 -8.25 -12.35
C ASP A 208 41.64 -9.28 -12.76
N LYS A 209 41.93 -10.07 -13.80
CA LYS A 209 41.08 -11.17 -14.31
C LYS A 209 39.60 -10.80 -14.46
N GLY A 210 39.30 -9.58 -14.91
CA GLY A 210 37.94 -9.08 -15.12
C GLY A 210 37.19 -8.67 -13.84
N VAL A 211 37.88 -8.55 -12.71
CA VAL A 211 37.36 -8.02 -11.44
C VAL A 211 38.10 -6.73 -11.11
N ALA A 212 37.35 -5.66 -10.87
CA ALA A 212 37.88 -4.42 -10.33
C ALA A 212 37.69 -4.41 -8.81
N SER A 213 38.74 -4.03 -8.08
CA SER A 213 38.69 -3.76 -6.65
C SER A 213 38.84 -2.25 -6.43
N ALA A 214 37.92 -1.66 -5.68
CA ALA A 214 37.98 -0.25 -5.33
C ALA A 214 37.95 -0.05 -3.82
N ARG A 215 38.82 0.82 -3.30
CA ARG A 215 38.82 1.24 -1.90
C ARG A 215 37.74 2.30 -1.69
N ILE A 216 36.96 2.16 -0.62
CA ILE A 216 35.91 3.09 -0.21
C ILE A 216 36.43 3.90 0.98
N GLU A 217 36.29 5.21 0.92
CA GLU A 217 36.57 6.14 2.01
C GLU A 217 35.41 7.11 2.15
N GLY A 218 35.10 7.54 3.37
CA GLY A 218 33.96 8.41 3.57
C GLY A 218 33.68 8.83 5.01
N VAL A 219 32.57 9.53 5.18
CA VAL A 219 32.08 10.03 6.47
C VAL A 219 30.58 9.81 6.58
N LEU A 220 30.12 9.59 7.81
CA LEU A 220 28.71 9.47 8.13
C LEU A 220 28.39 10.21 9.43
N LYS A 221 27.37 11.06 9.38
CA LYS A 221 26.72 11.65 10.57
C LYS A 221 25.25 11.24 10.60
N LEU A 222 24.87 10.54 11.66
CA LEU A 222 23.51 10.10 11.91
C LEU A 222 22.93 10.89 13.06
N LYS A 223 21.87 11.64 12.78
CA LYS A 223 21.02 12.24 13.79
C LYS A 223 19.99 11.21 14.23
N HIS A 224 19.87 11.00 15.52
CA HIS A 224 18.94 10.02 16.09
C HIS A 224 18.32 10.55 17.38
N LYS A 225 17.13 10.03 17.70
CA LYS A 225 16.53 10.21 19.03
C LYS A 225 16.95 9.08 19.96
N SER A 226 17.26 9.42 21.20
CA SER A 226 17.53 8.48 22.28
C SER A 226 16.82 8.93 23.56
N LEU A 227 16.72 8.07 24.58
CA LEU A 227 16.22 8.48 25.89
C LEU A 227 17.35 9.00 26.77
N ASN A 228 17.15 10.18 27.34
CA ASN A 228 17.95 10.70 28.44
C ASN A 228 17.39 10.16 29.76
N PHE A 229 18.08 9.16 30.32
CA PHE A 229 17.72 8.56 31.61
C PHE A 229 18.26 9.34 32.82
N ASN A 230 19.00 10.44 32.62
CA ASN A 230 19.49 11.30 33.70
C ASN A 230 18.43 12.29 34.20
N VAL A 231 17.23 12.29 33.61
CA VAL A 231 16.08 13.08 34.03
C VAL A 231 14.92 12.14 34.37
N SER A 232 14.06 12.55 35.31
CA SER A 232 12.88 11.79 35.73
C SER A 232 11.61 12.64 35.54
N PRO A 233 10.66 12.22 34.69
CA PRO A 233 10.70 11.02 33.85
C PRO A 233 11.77 11.11 32.74
N PRO A 234 12.26 9.97 32.20
CA PRO A 234 13.16 9.97 31.05
C PRO A 234 12.56 10.80 29.91
N ALA A 235 13.38 11.64 29.29
CA ALA A 235 12.96 12.52 28.21
C ALA A 235 13.68 12.18 26.91
N ASP A 236 13.02 12.40 25.79
CA ASP A 236 13.66 12.32 24.47
C ASP A 236 14.82 13.31 24.41
N THR A 237 15.97 12.84 23.98
CA THR A 237 17.11 13.66 23.59
C THR A 237 17.48 13.34 22.16
N GLU A 238 18.05 14.33 21.48
CA GLU A 238 18.49 14.22 20.11
C GLU A 238 20.00 14.32 20.08
N ASP A 239 20.67 13.30 19.54
CA ASP A 239 22.12 13.26 19.46
C ASP A 239 22.57 13.02 18.02
N ILE A 240 23.83 13.35 17.75
CA ILE A 240 24.50 13.04 16.49
C ILE A 240 25.57 12.00 16.78
N ALA A 241 25.48 10.88 16.06
CA ALA A 241 26.57 9.94 15.94
C ALA A 241 27.42 10.29 14.73
N GLN A 242 28.74 10.32 14.89
CA GLN A 242 29.69 10.62 13.82
C GLN A 242 30.73 9.52 13.69
N MET A 243 31.03 9.14 12.45
CA MET A 243 32.04 8.12 12.13
C MET A 243 32.72 8.39 10.78
N THR A 244 33.97 7.97 10.70
CA THR A 244 34.68 7.80 9.42
C THR A 244 34.40 6.40 8.90
N LEU A 245 34.29 6.26 7.58
CA LEU A 245 34.00 5.01 6.91
C LEU A 245 35.17 4.60 6.03
N GLU A 246 35.59 3.36 6.16
CA GLU A 246 36.58 2.73 5.26
C GLU A 246 36.05 1.39 4.77
N GLY A 247 36.38 1.03 3.53
CA GLY A 247 35.84 -0.19 2.95
C GLY A 247 36.45 -0.56 1.61
N PHE A 248 35.85 -1.56 0.99
CA PHE A 248 36.16 -1.94 -0.39
C PHE A 248 34.94 -2.54 -1.08
N VAL A 249 34.95 -2.45 -2.40
CA VAL A 249 34.02 -3.13 -3.28
C VAL A 249 34.80 -3.87 -4.36
N ASP A 250 34.53 -5.18 -4.49
CA ASP A 250 34.99 -5.98 -5.62
C ASP A 250 33.82 -6.18 -6.58
N PHE A 251 34.00 -5.88 -7.86
CA PHE A 251 32.94 -6.00 -8.85
C PHE A 251 33.46 -6.42 -10.22
N GLU A 252 32.58 -7.00 -11.03
CA GLU A 252 32.84 -7.34 -12.42
C GLU A 252 32.35 -6.19 -13.30
N PRO A 253 33.23 -5.37 -13.90
CA PRO A 253 32.81 -4.16 -14.63
C PRO A 253 31.92 -4.48 -15.84
N ASN A 254 32.24 -5.56 -16.55
CA ASN A 254 31.51 -5.98 -17.75
C ASN A 254 30.12 -6.56 -17.45
N ASN A 255 29.96 -7.15 -16.27
CA ASN A 255 28.69 -7.76 -15.85
C ASN A 255 27.93 -6.87 -14.86
N GLN A 256 28.47 -5.70 -14.52
CA GLN A 256 27.94 -4.75 -13.55
C GLN A 256 27.49 -5.44 -12.25
N ARG A 257 28.34 -6.35 -11.74
CA ARG A 257 28.01 -7.23 -10.62
C ARG A 257 28.97 -7.04 -9.46
N ILE A 258 28.44 -6.69 -8.30
CA ILE A 258 29.20 -6.69 -7.04
C ILE A 258 29.43 -8.13 -6.58
N ARG A 259 30.70 -8.48 -6.35
CA ARG A 259 31.12 -9.74 -5.71
C ARG A 259 31.17 -9.59 -4.21
N THR A 260 31.79 -8.50 -3.75
CA THR A 260 31.93 -8.20 -2.33
C THR A 260 31.72 -6.70 -2.10
N LEU A 261 31.07 -6.37 -1.00
CA LEU A 261 31.01 -5.00 -0.49
C LEU A 261 31.26 -5.05 1.02
N ARG A 262 32.24 -4.31 1.50
CA ARG A 262 32.51 -4.17 2.94
C ARG A 262 32.72 -2.71 3.28
N VAL A 263 32.13 -2.26 4.38
CA VAL A 263 32.30 -0.91 4.92
C VAL A 263 32.42 -1.03 6.44
N LEU A 264 33.34 -0.31 7.04
CA LEU A 264 33.65 -0.33 8.46
C LEU A 264 33.74 1.11 8.99
N ALA A 265 33.05 1.35 10.09
CA ALA A 265 33.36 2.37 11.06
C ALA A 265 34.05 1.66 12.24
N ASP A 266 35.37 1.77 12.32
CA ASP A 266 36.19 1.19 13.39
C ASP A 266 36.10 2.00 14.70
N LYS A 267 35.68 3.26 14.58
CA LYS A 267 35.32 4.13 15.69
C LYS A 267 34.20 5.09 15.30
N ALA A 268 33.12 5.03 16.06
CA ALA A 268 32.02 5.97 16.02
C ALA A 268 31.79 6.56 17.41
N ASN A 269 31.46 7.85 17.46
CA ASN A 269 31.17 8.57 18.70
C ASN A 269 29.72 9.08 18.69
N ALA A 270 28.99 8.88 19.78
CA ALA A 270 27.66 9.47 20.02
C ALA A 270 27.60 10.09 21.42
N ARG A 271 26.55 10.89 21.70
CA ARG A 271 26.32 11.57 22.99
C ARG A 271 27.55 12.37 23.46
N ALA A 272 28.08 13.22 22.59
CA ALA A 272 29.28 14.02 22.86
C ALA A 272 30.50 13.19 23.35
N GLY A 273 30.66 11.96 22.88
CA GLY A 273 31.79 11.08 23.21
C GLY A 273 31.55 10.11 24.38
N GLN A 274 30.35 10.11 24.97
CA GLN A 274 30.01 9.16 26.04
C GLN A 274 29.83 7.72 25.55
N VAL A 275 29.51 7.54 24.27
CA VAL A 275 29.34 6.20 23.67
C VAL A 275 30.29 6.05 22.49
N GLU A 276 31.21 5.10 22.63
CA GLU A 276 32.14 4.66 21.59
C GLU A 276 31.72 3.27 21.09
N TYR A 277 31.50 3.14 19.79
CA TYR A 277 31.07 1.90 19.17
C TYR A 277 31.68 1.72 17.79
N SER A 278 31.52 0.52 17.24
CA SER A 278 31.89 0.21 15.86
C SER A 278 30.70 -0.32 15.10
N ALA A 279 30.72 -0.08 13.79
CA ALA A 279 29.71 -0.60 12.88
C ALA A 279 30.38 -1.17 11.63
N GLY A 280 29.97 -2.35 11.21
CA GLY A 280 30.51 -3.03 10.04
C GLY A 280 29.39 -3.52 9.14
N LEU A 281 29.58 -3.37 7.84
CA LEU A 281 28.73 -3.88 6.79
C LEU A 281 29.52 -4.89 5.97
N ARG A 282 28.90 -6.02 5.65
CA ARG A 282 29.45 -6.97 4.68
C ARG A 282 28.37 -7.50 3.76
N SER A 283 28.70 -7.70 2.50
CA SER A 283 27.94 -8.57 1.61
C SER A 283 28.06 -10.02 2.08
N VAL A 284 26.95 -10.74 2.14
CA VAL A 284 26.95 -12.16 2.46
C VAL A 284 27.03 -12.98 1.17
N PRO A 285 27.97 -13.95 1.06
CA PRO A 285 27.99 -14.86 -0.07
C PRO A 285 26.65 -15.59 -0.14
N GLN A 286 25.89 -15.39 -1.21
CA GLN A 286 24.81 -16.31 -1.51
C GLN A 286 25.45 -17.68 -1.79
N ALA A 287 24.95 -18.74 -1.16
CA ALA A 287 25.41 -20.11 -1.40
C ALA A 287 25.12 -20.51 -2.85
N ASN A 288 25.98 -20.09 -3.76
CA ASN A 288 26.05 -20.55 -5.14
C ASN A 288 27.20 -21.57 -5.18
N PRO A 289 26.96 -22.85 -5.48
CA PRO A 289 28.05 -23.78 -5.74
C PRO A 289 28.91 -23.25 -6.89
N GLU A 290 30.23 -23.28 -6.71
CA GLU A 290 31.21 -22.77 -7.67
C GLU A 290 31.00 -23.34 -9.09
N PRO A 291 31.14 -22.53 -10.15
CA PRO A 291 31.12 -23.03 -11.52
C PRO A 291 32.45 -23.72 -11.84
N LYS A 292 32.44 -25.05 -12.00
CA LYS A 292 33.58 -25.81 -12.54
C LYS A 292 33.94 -25.32 -13.97
N PRO A 293 35.22 -25.42 -14.39
CA PRO A 293 35.69 -24.94 -15.69
C PRO A 293 34.95 -25.63 -16.82
N LYS A 294 34.60 -24.85 -17.86
CA LYS A 294 33.86 -25.28 -19.05
C LYS A 294 34.56 -26.46 -19.74
N SER A 295 34.09 -27.69 -19.49
CA SER A 295 34.23 -28.77 -20.47
C SER A 295 33.03 -28.72 -21.40
N ASN A 296 33.29 -28.90 -22.70
CA ASN A 296 32.28 -29.01 -23.75
C ASN A 296 31.22 -30.05 -23.35
N SER A 297 30.09 -29.59 -22.80
CA SER A 297 28.93 -30.42 -22.51
C SER A 297 27.71 -29.53 -22.32
N GLN A 298 26.84 -29.57 -23.34
CA GLN A 298 25.40 -29.36 -23.35
C GLN A 298 24.78 -28.11 -22.68
N PRO A 299 23.71 -27.55 -23.28
CA PRO A 299 23.00 -26.41 -22.70
C PRO A 299 22.53 -26.76 -21.28
N LYS A 300 22.89 -25.91 -20.29
CA LYS A 300 22.31 -25.97 -18.95
C LYS A 300 20.77 -25.90 -19.08
N PRO A 301 20.01 -26.71 -18.33
CA PRO A 301 18.57 -26.77 -18.47
C PRO A 301 18.00 -25.38 -18.18
N LYS A 302 17.21 -24.88 -19.14
CA LYS A 302 16.17 -23.89 -18.90
C LYS A 302 15.56 -24.25 -17.54
N GLN A 303 15.51 -23.33 -16.59
CA GLN A 303 14.57 -23.47 -15.49
C GLN A 303 13.23 -23.71 -16.17
N GLU A 304 12.74 -24.95 -16.17
CA GLU A 304 11.60 -25.31 -17.01
C GLU A 304 10.46 -24.40 -16.56
N THR A 305 10.07 -23.50 -17.46
CA THR A 305 8.81 -22.80 -17.36
C THR A 305 7.75 -23.88 -17.37
N MET A 306 7.40 -24.37 -16.19
CA MET A 306 6.32 -25.32 -16.03
C MET A 306 5.05 -24.53 -16.16
N GLU A 307 4.43 -24.67 -17.32
CA GLU A 307 3.06 -24.26 -17.55
C GLU A 307 2.19 -25.50 -17.35
N ILE A 308 1.22 -25.41 -16.43
CA ILE A 308 0.16 -26.40 -16.34
C ILE A 308 -1.07 -25.85 -17.02
N ARG A 309 -1.63 -26.65 -17.91
CA ARG A 309 -2.93 -26.39 -18.49
C ARG A 309 -4.00 -26.95 -17.57
N LEU A 310 -4.97 -26.11 -17.23
CA LEU A 310 -6.06 -26.46 -16.34
C LEU A 310 -7.29 -26.89 -17.14
N PHE A 311 -7.68 -26.10 -18.15
CA PHE A 311 -8.87 -26.35 -18.96
C PHE A 311 -8.61 -25.93 -20.42
N ASP A 312 -8.74 -26.88 -21.35
CA ASP A 312 -8.75 -26.67 -22.82
C ASP A 312 -9.99 -27.21 -23.52
N PHE A 313 -10.95 -27.78 -22.78
CA PHE A 313 -12.30 -28.10 -23.27
C PHE A 313 -12.33 -29.02 -24.50
N GLU A 314 -11.39 -29.96 -24.63
CA GLU A 314 -11.27 -30.82 -25.80
C GLU A 314 -12.35 -31.91 -25.92
N GLY A 315 -13.01 -32.27 -24.81
CA GLY A 315 -13.97 -33.37 -24.76
C GLY A 315 -15.27 -33.08 -24.00
N PRO A 316 -16.36 -33.84 -24.26
CA PRO A 316 -17.64 -33.66 -23.58
C PRO A 316 -17.60 -33.84 -22.05
N THR A 317 -16.62 -34.57 -21.54
CA THR A 317 -16.38 -34.72 -20.09
C THR A 317 -15.97 -33.39 -19.45
N ASP A 318 -15.21 -32.56 -20.17
CA ASP A 318 -14.74 -31.28 -19.68
C ASP A 318 -15.92 -30.35 -19.44
N LEU A 319 -16.92 -30.37 -20.34
CA LEU A 319 -18.13 -29.56 -20.20
C LEU A 319 -19.04 -30.03 -19.06
N LYS A 320 -19.11 -31.34 -18.80
CA LYS A 320 -19.97 -31.92 -17.75
C LYS A 320 -19.57 -31.50 -16.33
N ALA A 321 -18.31 -31.13 -16.13
CA ALA A 321 -17.80 -30.64 -14.84
C ALA A 321 -18.30 -29.22 -14.50
N TRP A 322 -18.86 -28.49 -15.47
CA TRP A 322 -19.31 -27.11 -15.29
C TRP A 322 -20.82 -27.03 -15.12
N SER A 323 -21.25 -26.08 -14.29
CA SER A 323 -22.66 -25.80 -14.04
C SER A 323 -22.88 -24.32 -13.78
N ASN A 324 -24.12 -23.87 -13.88
CA ASN A 324 -24.49 -22.52 -13.45
C ASN A 324 -24.31 -22.39 -11.93
N LEU A 325 -23.70 -21.29 -11.48
CA LEU A 325 -23.52 -21.03 -10.06
C LEU A 325 -24.88 -20.76 -9.42
N VAL A 326 -25.28 -21.61 -8.47
CA VAL A 326 -26.46 -21.40 -7.64
C VAL A 326 -26.02 -20.99 -6.23
N LEU A 327 -26.36 -19.76 -5.84
CA LEU A 327 -26.11 -19.27 -4.49
C LEU A 327 -27.32 -19.55 -3.59
N PRO A 328 -27.14 -20.21 -2.43
CA PRO A 328 -28.24 -20.47 -1.53
C PRO A 328 -28.75 -19.17 -0.90
N GLY A 329 -30.07 -18.99 -0.86
CA GLY A 329 -30.72 -17.89 -0.13
C GLY A 329 -30.69 -16.52 -0.80
N THR A 330 -30.23 -16.39 -2.06
CA THR A 330 -30.32 -15.12 -2.78
C THR A 330 -31.74 -14.87 -3.31
N LYS A 331 -32.25 -13.65 -3.10
CA LYS A 331 -33.57 -13.24 -3.61
C LYS A 331 -33.57 -13.11 -5.14
N ASP A 332 -32.50 -12.54 -5.67
CA ASP A 332 -32.28 -12.41 -7.11
C ASP A 332 -31.38 -13.56 -7.57
N LYS A 333 -31.87 -14.32 -8.55
CA LYS A 333 -31.10 -15.37 -9.22
C LYS A 333 -30.57 -14.82 -10.54
N GLU A 334 -29.30 -15.03 -10.79
CA GLU A 334 -28.72 -14.72 -12.10
C GLU A 334 -29.34 -15.63 -13.18
N PRO A 335 -29.60 -15.11 -14.40
CA PRO A 335 -29.99 -15.92 -15.53
C PRO A 335 -28.96 -17.01 -15.82
N SER A 336 -29.45 -18.17 -16.28
CA SER A 336 -28.55 -19.28 -16.62
C SER A 336 -27.74 -18.96 -17.87
N VAL A 337 -26.44 -19.26 -17.81
CA VAL A 337 -25.53 -19.31 -18.94
C VAL A 337 -25.69 -20.66 -19.64
N LYS A 338 -25.89 -20.63 -20.95
CA LYS A 338 -25.81 -21.82 -21.79
C LYS A 338 -24.34 -22.07 -22.13
N ILE A 339 -23.85 -23.28 -21.86
CA ILE A 339 -22.48 -23.70 -22.17
C ILE A 339 -22.46 -24.80 -23.22
N GLU A 340 -21.55 -24.69 -24.19
CA GLU A 340 -21.37 -25.66 -25.27
C GLU A 340 -19.90 -25.73 -25.70
N LEU A 341 -19.46 -26.89 -26.20
CA LEU A 341 -18.19 -27.00 -26.91
C LEU A 341 -18.35 -26.37 -28.29
N SER A 342 -17.40 -25.51 -28.67
CA SER A 342 -17.39 -24.86 -29.97
C SER A 342 -16.07 -25.11 -30.69
N THR A 343 -16.12 -25.35 -32.00
CA THR A 343 -14.91 -25.37 -32.84
C THR A 343 -14.41 -23.97 -33.21
N GLU A 344 -15.16 -22.93 -32.84
CA GLU A 344 -14.77 -21.54 -33.05
C GLU A 344 -13.80 -21.09 -31.96
N HIS A 345 -12.86 -20.21 -32.32
CA HIS A 345 -11.96 -19.53 -31.40
C HIS A 345 -11.10 -20.41 -30.47
N ALA A 346 -10.97 -21.71 -30.76
CA ALA A 346 -10.01 -22.58 -30.10
C ALA A 346 -8.58 -22.00 -30.27
N THR A 347 -7.89 -21.79 -29.16
CA THR A 347 -6.48 -21.38 -29.07
C THR A 347 -5.58 -22.54 -28.63
N SER A 348 -6.19 -23.62 -28.14
CA SER A 348 -5.60 -24.93 -27.91
C SER A 348 -6.48 -25.99 -28.56
N GLY A 349 -5.87 -27.05 -29.10
CA GLY A 349 -6.61 -28.21 -29.59
C GLY A 349 -7.67 -27.90 -30.65
N LYS A 350 -8.89 -28.40 -30.46
CA LYS A 350 -10.00 -28.35 -31.44
C LYS A 350 -11.21 -27.57 -30.94
N HIS A 351 -11.37 -27.40 -29.63
CA HIS A 351 -12.58 -26.83 -29.07
C HIS A 351 -12.28 -25.68 -28.11
N SER A 352 -13.25 -24.81 -27.93
CA SER A 352 -13.31 -23.81 -26.87
C SER A 352 -14.60 -23.96 -26.09
N LEU A 353 -14.65 -23.41 -24.87
CA LEU A 353 -15.88 -23.25 -24.13
C LEU A 353 -16.63 -22.02 -24.64
N LYS A 354 -17.78 -22.22 -25.28
CA LYS A 354 -18.70 -21.13 -25.62
C LYS A 354 -19.71 -20.96 -24.50
N MET A 355 -19.84 -19.72 -24.04
CA MET A 355 -20.78 -19.30 -23.00
C MET A 355 -21.76 -18.30 -23.62
N THR A 356 -23.05 -18.63 -23.69
CA THR A 356 -24.12 -17.75 -24.19
C THR A 356 -25.00 -17.30 -23.02
N TYR A 357 -25.18 -15.98 -22.89
CA TYR A 357 -25.83 -15.34 -21.76
C TYR A 357 -27.28 -14.94 -22.07
N ALA A 358 -28.14 -14.99 -21.05
CA ALA A 358 -29.54 -14.55 -21.11
C ALA A 358 -29.75 -13.20 -20.39
N GLY A 359 -28.73 -12.33 -20.41
CA GLY A 359 -28.67 -11.16 -19.55
C GLY A 359 -28.18 -11.47 -18.12
N GLY A 360 -28.43 -10.54 -17.19
CA GLY A 360 -28.05 -10.66 -15.78
C GLY A 360 -27.04 -9.59 -15.36
N ARG A 361 -26.61 -9.63 -14.10
CA ARG A 361 -25.56 -8.74 -13.59
C ARG A 361 -24.22 -9.47 -13.56
N TRP A 362 -24.23 -10.68 -13.02
CA TRP A 362 -23.07 -11.55 -12.86
C TRP A 362 -23.40 -13.02 -13.17
N PRO A 363 -24.01 -13.34 -14.31
CA PRO A 363 -24.24 -14.73 -14.67
C PRO A 363 -22.89 -15.47 -14.71
N THR A 364 -22.82 -16.54 -13.93
CA THR A 364 -21.57 -17.21 -13.56
C THR A 364 -21.72 -18.71 -13.75
N ILE A 365 -20.71 -19.34 -14.36
CA ILE A 365 -20.54 -20.78 -14.34
C ILE A 365 -19.44 -21.17 -13.37
N THR A 366 -19.48 -22.39 -12.86
CA THR A 366 -18.55 -22.88 -11.86
C THR A 366 -18.27 -24.37 -12.02
N THR A 367 -17.08 -24.78 -11.60
CA THR A 367 -16.68 -26.18 -11.44
C THR A 367 -16.03 -26.40 -10.08
N THR A 368 -16.24 -27.58 -9.50
CA THR A 368 -15.49 -28.09 -8.33
C THR A 368 -14.41 -29.08 -8.71
N GLU A 369 -14.33 -29.48 -9.98
CA GLU A 369 -13.27 -30.36 -10.51
C GLU A 369 -12.05 -29.49 -10.86
N VAL A 370 -11.32 -29.06 -9.83
CA VAL A 370 -10.13 -28.21 -10.01
C VAL A 370 -8.87 -29.07 -10.13
N PRO A 371 -8.11 -28.97 -11.24
CA PRO A 371 -6.91 -29.78 -11.43
C PRO A 371 -5.73 -29.29 -10.57
N GLY A 372 -5.05 -30.24 -9.92
CA GLY A 372 -3.74 -30.05 -9.31
C GLY A 372 -3.69 -29.09 -8.12
N ASP A 373 -2.47 -28.85 -7.62
CA ASP A 373 -2.19 -27.81 -6.62
C ASP A 373 -1.75 -26.53 -7.32
N TRP A 374 -2.42 -25.42 -7.05
CA TRP A 374 -2.16 -24.12 -7.68
C TRP A 374 -1.08 -23.32 -6.94
N MET A 375 -0.73 -23.70 -5.70
CA MET A 375 0.24 -22.97 -4.86
C MET A 375 1.66 -22.80 -5.45
N PRO A 376 2.17 -23.69 -6.33
CA PRO A 376 3.50 -23.49 -6.94
C PRO A 376 3.55 -22.44 -8.07
N TYR A 377 2.40 -21.97 -8.56
CA TYR A 377 2.31 -21.14 -9.75
C TYR A 377 2.09 -19.67 -9.44
N TRP A 378 2.62 -18.78 -10.29
CA TRP A 378 2.58 -17.34 -10.05
C TRP A 378 1.62 -16.61 -10.98
N THR A 379 1.49 -17.08 -12.22
CA THR A 379 0.75 -16.36 -13.26
C THR A 379 -0.39 -17.21 -13.78
N PHE A 380 -1.60 -16.67 -13.70
CA PHE A 380 -2.82 -17.16 -14.34
C PHE A 380 -2.90 -16.59 -15.76
N ARG A 381 -3.31 -17.42 -16.73
CA ARG A 381 -3.74 -16.97 -18.06
C ARG A 381 -5.00 -17.67 -18.53
N ALA A 382 -5.80 -16.95 -19.30
CA ALA A 382 -6.91 -17.50 -20.06
C ALA A 382 -7.03 -16.75 -21.39
N ASP A 383 -7.31 -17.47 -22.47
CA ASP A 383 -7.59 -16.86 -23.76
C ASP A 383 -9.10 -16.69 -23.88
N VAL A 384 -9.56 -15.47 -24.18
CA VAL A 384 -10.98 -15.14 -24.26
C VAL A 384 -11.27 -14.37 -25.54
N THR A 385 -12.21 -14.87 -26.34
CA THR A 385 -12.78 -14.11 -27.45
C THR A 385 -14.13 -13.54 -27.05
N ALA A 386 -14.30 -12.24 -27.18
CA ALA A 386 -15.53 -11.53 -26.88
C ALA A 386 -16.13 -10.88 -28.14
N ASN A 387 -17.46 -10.84 -28.23
CA ASN A 387 -18.16 -10.25 -29.38
C ASN A 387 -18.27 -8.72 -29.31
N ARG A 388 -17.97 -8.12 -28.16
CA ARG A 388 -17.92 -6.67 -27.93
C ARG A 388 -16.92 -6.34 -26.82
N ASP A 389 -16.71 -5.05 -26.60
CA ASP A 389 -16.06 -4.58 -25.39
C ASP A 389 -16.92 -4.96 -24.18
N CYS A 390 -16.30 -5.62 -23.19
CA CYS A 390 -16.99 -6.14 -22.01
C CYS A 390 -16.04 -6.34 -20.82
N LEU A 391 -16.57 -6.72 -19.65
CA LEU A 391 -15.78 -7.16 -18.51
C LEU A 391 -16.03 -8.65 -18.23
N VAL A 392 -14.97 -9.43 -18.22
CA VAL A 392 -14.99 -10.86 -17.85
C VAL A 392 -14.16 -11.05 -16.59
N GLY A 393 -14.55 -11.99 -15.73
CA GLY A 393 -13.80 -12.31 -14.54
C GLY A 393 -13.71 -13.79 -14.22
N PHE A 394 -12.68 -14.11 -13.43
CA PHE A 394 -12.35 -15.44 -12.95
C PHE A 394 -12.20 -15.41 -11.45
N THR A 395 -12.88 -16.30 -10.75
CA THR A 395 -12.82 -16.39 -9.28
C THR A 395 -12.34 -17.78 -8.86
N VAL A 396 -11.47 -17.81 -7.85
CA VAL A 396 -10.94 -19.02 -7.23
C VAL A 396 -11.33 -19.02 -5.76
N MET A 397 -12.00 -20.09 -5.33
CA MET A 397 -12.32 -20.32 -3.92
C MET A 397 -11.43 -21.44 -3.37
N GLN A 398 -10.95 -21.23 -2.15
CA GLN A 398 -10.23 -22.22 -1.37
C GLN A 398 -11.12 -22.81 -0.27
N GLU A 399 -10.66 -23.87 0.38
CA GLU A 399 -11.41 -24.61 1.42
C GLU A 399 -12.03 -23.72 2.50
N LYS A 400 -11.35 -22.62 2.86
CA LYS A 400 -11.80 -21.67 3.89
C LYS A 400 -12.33 -20.35 3.33
N SER A 401 -12.47 -20.22 2.01
CA SER A 401 -13.09 -19.05 1.40
C SER A 401 -14.58 -18.99 1.76
N GLU A 402 -15.06 -17.81 2.14
CA GLU A 402 -16.46 -17.58 2.48
C GLU A 402 -17.24 -16.94 1.32
N ARG A 403 -18.54 -17.23 1.25
CA ARG A 403 -19.48 -16.52 0.37
C ARG A 403 -20.13 -15.40 1.17
N GLY A 404 -20.20 -14.21 0.58
CA GLY A 404 -20.92 -13.10 1.19
C GLY A 404 -20.51 -11.76 0.60
N GLY A 405 -21.22 -10.71 1.02
CA GLY A 405 -20.76 -9.33 0.87
C GLY A 405 -19.85 -8.93 2.03
N GLY A 406 -19.17 -7.79 1.89
CA GLY A 406 -18.27 -7.24 2.92
C GLY A 406 -16.81 -7.66 2.75
N TRP A 407 -15.96 -7.13 3.64
CA TRP A 407 -14.50 -7.21 3.49
C TRP A 407 -13.97 -8.63 3.57
N ASP A 408 -14.25 -9.35 4.67
CA ASP A 408 -13.63 -10.65 4.95
C ASP A 408 -13.96 -11.71 3.88
N PRO A 409 -15.24 -11.89 3.44
CA PRO A 409 -15.55 -12.82 2.35
C PRO A 409 -14.89 -12.41 1.02
N THR A 410 -14.74 -11.11 0.76
CA THR A 410 -14.16 -10.63 -0.51
C THR A 410 -12.65 -10.85 -0.55
N VAL A 411 -11.93 -10.63 0.55
CA VAL A 411 -10.47 -10.87 0.62
C VAL A 411 -10.12 -12.35 0.79
N GLY A 412 -11.09 -13.18 1.20
CA GLY A 412 -10.92 -14.63 1.37
C GLY A 412 -10.86 -15.44 0.07
N ARG A 413 -10.97 -14.79 -1.10
CA ARG A 413 -10.96 -15.44 -2.42
C ARG A 413 -10.08 -14.64 -3.38
N TRP A 414 -9.51 -15.34 -4.37
CA TRP A 414 -8.82 -14.67 -5.47
C TRP A 414 -9.80 -14.40 -6.60
N THR A 415 -9.79 -13.20 -7.15
CA THR A 415 -10.57 -12.88 -8.35
C THR A 415 -9.75 -11.96 -9.25
N LYS A 416 -9.89 -12.16 -10.56
CA LYS A 416 -9.32 -11.29 -11.59
C LYS A 416 -10.40 -10.94 -12.60
N THR A 417 -10.68 -9.66 -12.76
CA THR A 417 -11.50 -9.11 -13.83
C THR A 417 -10.63 -8.39 -14.86
N GLU A 418 -11.05 -8.40 -16.11
CA GLU A 418 -10.33 -7.74 -17.21
C GLU A 418 -11.32 -7.10 -18.18
N PHE A 419 -11.01 -5.88 -18.62
CA PHE A 419 -11.74 -5.26 -19.72
C PHE A 419 -11.25 -5.84 -21.03
N LEU A 420 -12.14 -6.53 -21.72
CA LEU A 420 -11.84 -7.14 -23.00
C LEU A 420 -12.23 -6.19 -24.12
N LYS A 421 -11.44 -6.21 -25.20
CA LYS A 421 -11.85 -5.65 -26.47
C LYS A 421 -12.60 -6.69 -27.27
N SER A 422 -13.49 -6.25 -28.15
CA SER A 422 -14.07 -7.12 -29.16
C SER A 422 -12.95 -7.88 -29.92
N GLY A 423 -13.13 -9.18 -30.09
CA GLY A 423 -12.13 -10.08 -30.67
C GLY A 423 -11.35 -10.87 -29.61
N LYS A 424 -10.14 -11.29 -29.98
CA LYS A 424 -9.28 -12.17 -29.16
C LYS A 424 -8.51 -11.38 -28.10
N ASN A 425 -8.51 -11.89 -26.87
CA ASN A 425 -7.79 -11.35 -25.73
C ASN A 425 -7.05 -12.48 -25.00
N THR A 426 -5.93 -12.17 -24.35
CA THR A 426 -5.32 -13.04 -23.34
C THR A 426 -5.33 -12.28 -22.03
N ILE A 427 -6.03 -12.86 -21.05
CA ILE A 427 -6.11 -12.33 -19.70
C ILE A 427 -4.94 -12.87 -18.91
N THR A 428 -4.26 -11.99 -18.16
CA THR A 428 -3.13 -12.35 -17.31
C THR A 428 -3.38 -11.84 -15.90
N GLY A 429 -3.16 -12.67 -14.88
CA GLY A 429 -3.32 -12.28 -13.48
C GLY A 429 -2.27 -12.91 -12.58
N SER A 430 -1.81 -12.16 -11.57
CA SER A 430 -0.97 -12.75 -10.51
C SER A 430 -1.84 -13.55 -9.56
N ILE A 431 -1.43 -14.79 -9.26
CA ILE A 431 -2.12 -15.69 -8.34
C ILE A 431 -1.70 -15.46 -6.89
N HIS A 432 -0.54 -14.84 -6.68
CA HIS A 432 0.00 -14.46 -5.38
C HIS A 432 0.27 -12.95 -5.36
N ASP A 433 -0.30 -12.24 -4.38
CA ASP A 433 -0.06 -10.82 -4.15
C ASP A 433 0.30 -10.57 -2.68
N SER A 434 1.19 -9.60 -2.48
CA SER A 434 1.62 -9.05 -1.20
C SER A 434 0.48 -8.54 -0.30
N ASN A 435 -0.67 -8.15 -0.88
CA ASN A 435 -1.81 -7.61 -0.15
C ASN A 435 -2.79 -8.67 0.39
N ASN A 436 -2.45 -9.97 0.28
CA ASN A 436 -3.26 -11.12 0.71
C ASN A 436 -4.58 -11.34 -0.06
N TYR A 437 -4.86 -10.61 -1.15
CA TYR A 437 -6.00 -10.85 -2.05
C TYR A 437 -5.74 -11.98 -3.05
N SER A 438 -5.13 -13.05 -2.56
CA SER A 438 -4.49 -14.04 -3.38
C SER A 438 -4.69 -15.43 -2.81
N ILE A 439 -4.54 -16.46 -3.63
CA ILE A 439 -4.58 -17.80 -3.08
C ILE A 439 -3.39 -17.96 -2.13
N ASN A 440 -3.62 -18.62 -1.00
CA ASN A 440 -2.59 -18.78 0.02
C ASN A 440 -2.82 -20.03 0.87
N THR A 441 -1.76 -20.52 1.51
CA THR A 441 -1.80 -21.76 2.29
C THR A 441 -2.69 -21.67 3.53
N LYS A 442 -2.99 -20.48 4.05
CA LYS A 442 -3.87 -20.32 5.22
C LYS A 442 -5.32 -20.68 4.86
N GLN A 443 -5.73 -20.37 3.64
CA GLN A 443 -7.08 -20.60 3.11
C GLN A 443 -7.30 -22.04 2.58
N GLY A 444 -6.24 -22.85 2.51
CA GLY A 444 -6.32 -24.29 2.16
C GLY A 444 -6.08 -24.56 0.67
N LYS A 445 -6.58 -25.68 0.16
CA LYS A 445 -6.50 -26.01 -1.28
C LYS A 445 -7.54 -25.24 -2.09
N VAL A 446 -7.31 -25.08 -3.39
CA VAL A 446 -8.35 -24.61 -4.31
C VAL A 446 -9.41 -25.70 -4.46
N VAL A 447 -10.68 -25.32 -4.30
CA VAL A 447 -11.82 -26.25 -4.35
C VAL A 447 -12.89 -25.84 -5.37
N ARG A 448 -12.78 -24.64 -5.94
CA ARG A 448 -13.74 -24.14 -6.92
C ARG A 448 -13.11 -23.11 -7.82
N PHE A 449 -13.53 -23.15 -9.08
CA PHE A 449 -13.21 -22.14 -10.09
C PHE A 449 -14.50 -21.63 -10.75
N GLU A 450 -14.52 -20.35 -11.08
CA GLU A 450 -15.69 -19.61 -11.54
C GLU A 450 -15.31 -18.71 -12.71
N ILE A 451 -16.21 -18.62 -13.70
CA ILE A 451 -16.10 -17.71 -14.84
C ILE A 451 -17.41 -16.92 -14.93
N PHE A 452 -17.30 -15.61 -15.03
CA PHE A 452 -18.45 -14.73 -15.09
C PHE A 452 -18.24 -13.59 -16.08
N MET A 453 -19.35 -13.00 -16.50
CA MET A 453 -19.37 -11.78 -17.30
C MET A 453 -20.22 -10.72 -16.59
N TYR A 454 -19.75 -9.47 -16.63
CA TYR A 454 -20.51 -8.35 -16.12
C TYR A 454 -21.55 -7.88 -17.13
N ALA A 455 -22.80 -7.76 -16.68
CA ALA A 455 -23.91 -7.16 -17.43
C ALA A 455 -23.96 -7.56 -18.93
N PRO A 456 -23.98 -8.87 -19.25
CA PRO A 456 -24.09 -9.29 -20.65
C PRO A 456 -25.44 -8.91 -21.24
N HIS A 457 -25.48 -8.75 -22.56
CA HIS A 457 -26.74 -8.61 -23.30
C HIS A 457 -27.35 -9.99 -23.54
N GLU A 458 -28.67 -10.06 -23.71
CA GLU A 458 -29.31 -11.31 -24.07
C GLU A 458 -28.81 -11.83 -25.42
N GLY A 459 -28.44 -13.11 -25.48
CA GLY A 459 -27.86 -13.76 -26.66
C GLY A 459 -26.36 -13.50 -26.84
N GLU A 460 -25.75 -12.66 -26.00
CA GLU A 460 -24.32 -12.40 -26.04
C GLU A 460 -23.51 -13.67 -25.74
N SER A 461 -22.34 -13.81 -26.37
CA SER A 461 -21.46 -14.95 -26.12
C SER A 461 -20.00 -14.54 -25.97
N ILE A 462 -19.29 -15.29 -25.13
CA ILE A 462 -17.82 -15.31 -25.08
C ILE A 462 -17.32 -16.73 -25.31
N TYR A 463 -16.08 -16.85 -25.77
CA TYR A 463 -15.38 -18.11 -25.98
C TYR A 463 -14.15 -18.12 -25.10
N VAL A 464 -14.00 -19.12 -24.24
CA VAL A 464 -12.89 -19.24 -23.30
C VAL A 464 -12.11 -20.51 -23.61
N ASP A 465 -10.79 -20.40 -23.67
CA ASP A 465 -9.91 -21.54 -23.91
C ASP A 465 -8.53 -21.34 -23.24
N ASN A 466 -7.75 -22.42 -23.18
CA ASN A 466 -6.35 -22.44 -22.78
C ASN A 466 -6.11 -21.77 -21.42
N ILE A 467 -6.94 -22.13 -20.44
CA ILE A 467 -6.80 -21.68 -19.06
C ILE A 467 -5.61 -22.40 -18.45
N ARG A 468 -4.62 -21.66 -17.98
CA ARG A 468 -3.31 -22.21 -17.59
C ARG A 468 -2.64 -21.41 -16.50
N LEU A 469 -1.72 -22.07 -15.79
CA LEU A 469 -0.86 -21.45 -14.79
C LEU A 469 0.60 -21.63 -15.15
N SER A 470 1.43 -20.64 -14.84
CA SER A 470 2.87 -20.70 -15.04
C SER A 470 3.63 -20.44 -13.75
N THR A 471 4.74 -21.15 -13.56
CA THR A 471 5.70 -20.87 -12.48
C THR A 471 6.49 -19.58 -12.69
N VAL A 472 6.38 -18.96 -13.87
CA VAL A 472 6.97 -17.65 -14.15
C VAL A 472 6.15 -16.59 -13.47
N LYS A 473 6.80 -15.76 -12.66
CA LYS A 473 6.23 -14.53 -12.12
C LYS A 473 6.37 -13.41 -13.14
N GLU A 474 5.25 -12.94 -13.68
CA GLU A 474 5.25 -11.74 -14.52
C GLU A 474 5.01 -10.52 -13.64
N GLU A 475 6.04 -9.68 -13.51
CA GLU A 475 5.91 -8.38 -12.85
C GLU A 475 5.23 -7.42 -13.84
N PRO A 476 4.09 -6.81 -13.49
CA PRO A 476 3.54 -5.75 -14.31
C PRO A 476 4.58 -4.62 -14.43
N ALA A 477 4.67 -4.01 -15.61
CA ALA A 477 5.56 -2.89 -15.81
C ALA A 477 5.21 -1.76 -14.81
N LEU A 478 6.21 -1.34 -14.02
CA LEU A 478 6.08 -0.18 -13.14
C LEU A 478 6.02 1.09 -14.00
N GLU A 479 4.83 1.46 -14.45
CA GLU A 479 4.63 2.77 -15.07
C GLU A 479 4.81 3.86 -14.02
N THR A 480 5.86 4.66 -14.17
CA THR A 480 6.08 5.83 -13.32
C THR A 480 5.15 6.95 -13.77
N ARG A 481 3.91 6.94 -13.27
CA ARG A 481 2.90 7.96 -13.55
C ARG A 481 3.38 9.32 -13.03
N LYS A 482 3.11 10.39 -13.77
CA LYS A 482 3.46 11.77 -13.40
C LYS A 482 2.25 12.67 -13.56
N PHE A 483 1.97 13.47 -12.55
CA PHE A 483 0.87 14.42 -12.49
C PHE A 483 1.43 15.84 -12.42
N SER A 484 1.00 16.69 -13.35
CA SER A 484 1.26 18.13 -13.26
C SER A 484 0.36 18.76 -12.19
N VAL A 485 0.85 19.79 -11.50
CA VAL A 485 0.06 20.54 -10.50
C VAL A 485 -0.23 21.93 -11.04
N LEU A 486 -1.48 22.17 -11.46
CA LEU A 486 -1.85 23.39 -12.18
C LEU A 486 -1.65 24.65 -11.33
N GLY A 487 -1.07 25.69 -11.94
CA GLY A 487 -0.69 26.93 -11.25
C GLY A 487 0.67 26.88 -10.57
N THR A 488 1.44 25.80 -10.76
CA THR A 488 2.80 25.63 -10.25
C THR A 488 3.67 24.93 -11.31
N ASP A 489 4.99 24.88 -11.08
CA ASP A 489 5.92 24.10 -11.92
C ASP A 489 6.12 22.66 -11.42
N MET A 490 5.32 22.21 -10.44
CA MET A 490 5.48 20.89 -9.85
C MET A 490 4.95 19.77 -10.75
N VAL A 491 5.74 18.69 -10.80
CA VAL A 491 5.34 17.38 -11.30
C VAL A 491 5.60 16.35 -10.21
N VAL A 492 4.64 15.47 -9.97
CA VAL A 492 4.65 14.49 -8.87
C VAL A 492 4.15 13.12 -9.33
N SER A 493 4.57 12.05 -8.68
CA SER A 493 4.10 10.69 -8.95
C SER A 493 2.70 10.39 -8.39
N GLY A 494 2.21 11.23 -7.49
CA GLY A 494 0.89 11.08 -6.88
C GLY A 494 0.69 12.00 -5.67
N VAL A 495 -0.47 11.89 -5.04
CA VAL A 495 -0.89 12.71 -3.89
C VAL A 495 0.11 12.63 -2.72
N ARG A 496 0.69 11.44 -2.47
CA ARG A 496 1.68 11.24 -1.41
C ARG A 496 2.95 12.07 -1.62
N GLU A 497 3.49 12.09 -2.83
CA GLU A 497 4.69 12.90 -3.14
C GLU A 497 4.35 14.39 -3.07
N LEU A 498 3.17 14.81 -3.54
CA LEU A 498 2.71 16.19 -3.40
C LEU A 498 2.65 16.61 -1.93
N GLY A 499 2.04 15.78 -1.08
CA GLY A 499 1.97 16.03 0.37
C GLY A 499 3.34 16.13 1.01
N MET A 500 4.31 15.31 0.59
CA MET A 500 5.69 15.42 1.05
C MET A 500 6.36 16.74 0.64
N LYS A 501 6.19 17.18 -0.62
CA LYS A 501 6.76 18.44 -1.12
C LYS A 501 6.16 19.67 -0.45
N LEU A 502 4.87 19.62 -0.10
CA LEU A 502 4.16 20.72 0.53
C LEU A 502 4.22 20.70 2.07
N LYS A 503 4.79 19.65 2.67
CA LYS A 503 4.77 19.42 4.11
C LYS A 503 5.38 20.56 4.91
N ASP A 504 6.51 21.10 4.47
CA ASP A 504 7.25 22.14 5.21
C ASP A 504 6.53 23.49 5.19
N GLY A 505 5.69 23.72 4.18
CA GLY A 505 4.81 24.88 4.08
C GLY A 505 3.41 24.66 4.66
N TRP A 506 3.14 23.48 5.23
CA TRP A 506 1.83 23.18 5.81
C TRP A 506 1.65 23.97 7.11
N ILE A 507 0.53 24.69 7.18
CA ILE A 507 0.11 25.43 8.37
C ILE A 507 -1.18 24.79 8.85
N LYS A 508 -1.27 24.54 10.16
CA LYS A 508 -2.49 24.04 10.79
C LYS A 508 -3.66 24.95 10.42
N PRO A 509 -4.69 24.45 9.72
CA PRO A 509 -5.81 25.29 9.34
C PRO A 509 -6.61 25.78 10.54
N GLU A 510 -7.10 27.01 10.44
CA GLU A 510 -8.07 27.54 11.37
C GLU A 510 -9.44 26.88 11.13
N LEU A 511 -10.08 26.42 12.21
CA LEU A 511 -11.42 25.85 12.13
C LEU A 511 -12.44 26.96 11.94
N LYS A 512 -13.18 26.92 10.83
CA LYS A 512 -14.19 27.93 10.49
C LYS A 512 -15.58 27.33 10.34
N THR A 513 -16.60 28.12 10.71
CA THR A 513 -17.99 27.81 10.36
C THR A 513 -18.28 28.15 8.91
N LEU A 514 -19.41 27.68 8.38
CA LEU A 514 -19.82 28.00 7.01
C LEU A 514 -20.03 29.51 6.84
N GLU A 515 -20.65 30.16 7.83
CA GLU A 515 -20.91 31.60 7.82
C GLU A 515 -19.62 32.41 7.79
N GLN A 516 -18.59 31.99 8.51
CA GLN A 516 -17.27 32.63 8.47
C GLN A 516 -16.62 32.49 7.09
N VAL A 517 -16.63 31.26 6.53
CA VAL A 517 -16.10 30.98 5.18
C VAL A 517 -16.80 31.81 4.11
N GLU A 518 -18.13 31.83 4.11
CA GLU A 518 -18.92 32.60 3.13
C GLU A 518 -18.76 34.11 3.36
N GLY A 519 -18.65 34.55 4.60
CA GLY A 519 -18.37 35.95 4.95
C GLY A 519 -17.02 36.42 4.40
N GLU A 520 -15.97 35.62 4.56
CA GLU A 520 -14.64 35.90 3.98
C GLU A 520 -14.68 35.96 2.46
N LEU A 521 -15.47 35.09 1.82
CA LEU A 521 -15.65 35.13 0.37
C LEU A 521 -16.40 36.36 -0.11
N ARG A 522 -17.41 36.83 0.64
CA ARG A 522 -18.10 38.10 0.35
C ARG A 522 -17.16 39.30 0.52
N THR A 523 -16.30 39.28 1.54
CA THR A 523 -15.26 40.31 1.71
C THR A 523 -14.29 40.31 0.54
N LEU A 524 -13.79 39.14 0.13
CA LEU A 524 -12.93 39.00 -1.06
C LEU A 524 -13.61 39.52 -2.33
N TYR A 525 -14.90 39.22 -2.51
CA TYR A 525 -15.69 39.76 -3.61
C TYR A 525 -15.73 41.28 -3.60
N ASN A 526 -16.04 41.91 -2.45
CA ASN A 526 -16.10 43.36 -2.33
C ASN A 526 -14.74 44.01 -2.62
N ASP A 527 -13.66 43.43 -2.12
CA ASP A 527 -12.29 43.91 -2.39
C ASP A 527 -11.93 43.81 -3.88
N LEU A 528 -12.31 42.71 -4.53
CA LEU A 528 -12.10 42.53 -5.97
C LEU A 528 -13.01 43.45 -6.78
N LYS A 529 -14.26 43.71 -6.36
CA LYS A 529 -15.20 44.62 -7.01
C LYS A 529 -14.69 46.06 -7.02
N ASN A 530 -14.01 46.48 -5.97
CA ASN A 530 -13.35 47.80 -5.92
C ASN A 530 -12.25 47.95 -6.97
N LYS A 531 -11.50 46.87 -7.25
CA LYS A 531 -10.42 46.84 -8.26
C LYS A 531 -10.94 46.53 -9.67
N HIS A 532 -12.06 45.82 -9.75
CA HIS A 532 -12.71 45.36 -10.96
C HIS A 532 -14.20 45.70 -10.89
N PRO A 533 -14.62 46.93 -11.27
CA PRO A 533 -15.99 47.40 -11.09
C PRO A 533 -17.06 46.55 -11.77
N THR A 534 -16.71 45.74 -12.78
CA THR A 534 -17.61 44.83 -13.47
C THR A 534 -17.67 43.43 -12.85
N ALA A 535 -16.91 43.15 -11.78
CA ALA A 535 -16.86 41.83 -11.18
C ALA A 535 -18.23 41.38 -10.65
N VAL A 536 -18.54 40.11 -10.86
CA VAL A 536 -19.75 39.46 -10.36
C VAL A 536 -19.38 38.24 -9.53
N LEU A 537 -20.24 37.89 -8.59
CA LEU A 537 -20.13 36.67 -7.77
C LEU A 537 -21.24 35.71 -8.19
N ALA A 538 -20.86 34.50 -8.62
CA ALA A 538 -21.77 33.39 -8.84
C ALA A 538 -21.61 32.36 -7.72
N VAL A 539 -22.71 31.99 -7.07
CA VAL A 539 -22.76 30.97 -6.02
C VAL A 539 -23.37 29.70 -6.60
N LEU A 540 -22.53 28.76 -7.01
CA LEU A 540 -22.94 27.52 -7.66
C LEU A 540 -23.14 26.46 -6.57
N ARG A 541 -24.31 26.46 -5.92
CA ARG A 541 -24.73 25.47 -4.93
C ARG A 541 -26.11 24.94 -5.30
N ASP A 542 -26.26 23.63 -5.39
CA ASP A 542 -27.52 23.02 -5.84
C ASP A 542 -28.69 23.42 -4.93
N GLY A 543 -29.77 23.92 -5.52
CA GLY A 543 -30.94 24.43 -4.81
C GLY A 543 -30.85 25.90 -4.39
N GLU A 544 -29.69 26.57 -4.52
CA GLU A 544 -29.53 27.96 -4.09
C GLU A 544 -30.04 28.96 -5.15
N LYS A 545 -30.71 30.02 -4.69
CA LYS A 545 -31.15 31.15 -5.52
C LYS A 545 -30.07 32.21 -5.61
N GLY A 546 -30.08 33.02 -6.67
CA GLY A 546 -29.17 34.15 -6.81
C GLY A 546 -27.80 33.80 -7.38
N PHE A 547 -27.62 32.58 -7.89
CA PHE A 547 -26.36 32.14 -8.51
C PHE A 547 -26.07 32.85 -9.83
N ASP A 548 -27.12 33.20 -10.58
CA ASP A 548 -27.07 33.96 -11.81
C ASP A 548 -27.39 35.42 -11.46
N PRO A 549 -26.41 36.33 -11.49
CA PRO A 549 -26.62 37.72 -11.11
C PRO A 549 -27.61 38.44 -12.04
N THR A 550 -27.87 37.89 -13.23
CA THR A 550 -28.87 38.45 -14.17
C THR A 550 -30.29 37.94 -13.91
N GLN A 551 -30.44 36.85 -13.15
CA GLN A 551 -31.71 36.18 -12.84
C GLN A 551 -31.72 35.72 -11.37
N PRO A 552 -31.81 36.64 -10.39
CA PRO A 552 -31.61 36.34 -8.97
C PRO A 552 -32.65 35.36 -8.38
N GLU A 553 -33.83 35.26 -8.98
CA GLU A 553 -34.89 34.32 -8.61
C GLU A 553 -34.62 32.88 -9.05
N LYS A 554 -33.69 32.67 -9.99
CA LYS A 554 -33.36 31.37 -10.56
C LYS A 554 -32.65 30.50 -9.54
N VAL A 555 -33.09 29.25 -9.43
CA VAL A 555 -32.48 28.21 -8.60
C VAL A 555 -31.40 27.49 -9.40
N TYR A 556 -30.22 27.30 -8.82
CA TYR A 556 -29.16 26.49 -9.43
C TYR A 556 -29.48 25.00 -9.31
N ALA A 557 -29.55 24.28 -10.42
CA ALA A 557 -29.75 22.81 -10.46
C ALA A 557 -28.67 22.13 -11.32
N GLY A 558 -27.49 22.75 -11.36
CA GLY A 558 -26.40 22.39 -12.28
C GLY A 558 -25.38 21.42 -11.70
N TRP A 559 -25.58 20.95 -10.48
CA TRP A 559 -24.64 20.06 -9.82
C TRP A 559 -24.97 18.60 -10.13
N LYS A 560 -23.95 17.79 -10.41
CA LYS A 560 -24.08 16.34 -10.59
C LYS A 560 -23.06 15.59 -9.75
N ASP A 561 -23.51 14.53 -9.10
CA ASP A 561 -22.70 13.70 -8.21
C ASP A 561 -22.88 12.22 -8.54
N ALA A 562 -21.77 11.49 -8.57
CA ALA A 562 -21.75 10.04 -8.62
C ALA A 562 -20.80 9.49 -7.57
N TYR A 563 -21.06 8.26 -7.12
CA TYR A 563 -20.20 7.61 -6.15
C TYR A 563 -20.14 6.10 -6.41
N TRP A 564 -18.91 5.58 -6.49
CA TRP A 564 -18.64 4.15 -6.59
C TRP A 564 -17.41 3.79 -5.75
N SER A 565 -17.24 2.50 -5.46
CA SER A 565 -16.04 1.98 -4.82
C SER A 565 -15.28 1.09 -5.79
N SER A 566 -14.01 1.41 -6.04
CA SER A 566 -13.04 0.49 -6.65
C SER A 566 -12.01 -0.02 -5.63
N HIS A 567 -12.30 0.13 -4.33
CA HIS A 567 -11.41 -0.30 -3.25
C HIS A 567 -11.43 -1.82 -3.06
N GLY A 568 -10.32 -2.36 -2.55
CA GLY A 568 -10.20 -3.75 -2.16
C GLY A 568 -9.83 -4.71 -3.30
N PRO A 569 -9.90 -6.02 -3.02
CA PRO A 569 -9.66 -7.07 -4.02
C PRO A 569 -10.58 -6.89 -5.22
N ASP A 570 -10.13 -7.38 -6.37
CA ASP A 570 -10.96 -7.39 -7.56
C ASP A 570 -12.16 -8.36 -7.41
N GLY A 571 -13.20 -8.18 -8.22
CA GLY A 571 -14.28 -9.15 -8.34
C GLY A 571 -15.71 -8.62 -8.33
N MET A 572 -16.64 -9.58 -8.31
CA MET A 572 -18.10 -9.39 -8.43
C MET A 572 -18.73 -8.80 -7.15
N THR A 573 -18.42 -7.55 -6.84
CA THR A 573 -19.00 -6.86 -5.67
C THR A 573 -20.07 -5.85 -6.09
N LEU A 574 -21.11 -5.73 -5.26
CA LEU A 574 -22.17 -4.75 -5.50
C LEU A 574 -21.60 -3.33 -5.40
N GLU A 575 -20.65 -3.10 -4.50
CA GLU A 575 -20.01 -1.79 -4.31
C GLU A 575 -19.25 -1.28 -5.55
N ARG A 576 -18.81 -2.18 -6.44
CA ARG A 576 -18.17 -1.84 -7.72
C ARG A 576 -19.16 -1.56 -8.84
N THR A 577 -20.40 -2.02 -8.72
CA THR A 577 -21.40 -1.95 -9.79
C THR A 577 -22.57 -1.04 -9.46
N ASP A 578 -22.76 -0.71 -8.20
CA ASP A 578 -23.78 0.23 -7.74
C ASP A 578 -23.20 1.65 -7.73
N ASN A 579 -24.03 2.58 -8.20
CA ASN A 579 -23.84 3.99 -7.99
C ASN A 579 -24.69 4.44 -6.80
N ILE A 580 -24.06 4.99 -5.77
CA ILE A 580 -24.76 5.49 -4.58
C ILE A 580 -24.66 7.03 -4.46
N GLY A 581 -24.44 7.72 -5.58
CA GLY A 581 -24.36 9.18 -5.69
C GLY A 581 -25.62 9.90 -5.21
N ASN A 582 -26.77 9.23 -5.22
CA ASN A 582 -28.05 9.76 -4.73
C ASN A 582 -28.20 9.79 -3.18
N ARG A 583 -27.17 9.43 -2.42
CA ARG A 583 -27.17 9.52 -0.95
C ARG A 583 -26.81 10.92 -0.49
N ALA A 584 -27.36 11.36 0.63
CA ALA A 584 -27.14 12.68 1.25
C ALA A 584 -25.69 12.98 1.69
N SER A 585 -24.85 11.94 1.76
CA SER A 585 -23.44 12.07 2.09
C SER A 585 -22.64 10.88 1.59
N HIS A 586 -21.37 11.11 1.28
CA HIS A 586 -20.43 10.10 0.79
C HIS A 586 -19.13 10.10 1.58
N GLU A 587 -18.50 8.94 1.65
CA GLU A 587 -17.11 8.81 2.08
C GLU A 587 -16.20 9.50 1.04
N ILE A 588 -15.14 10.18 1.46
CA ILE A 588 -14.06 10.62 0.55
C ILE A 588 -12.74 10.04 1.06
N PHE A 589 -12.39 8.86 0.56
CA PHE A 589 -11.23 8.09 0.96
C PHE A 589 -10.40 7.67 -0.25
N MET A 590 -9.20 8.24 -0.38
CA MET A 590 -8.31 8.01 -1.52
C MET A 590 -9.03 8.19 -2.86
N ARG A 591 -8.37 7.86 -3.96
CA ARG A 591 -8.99 7.90 -5.29
C ARG A 591 -10.13 6.87 -5.42
N HIS A 592 -9.97 5.66 -4.88
CA HIS A 592 -10.87 4.54 -5.17
C HIS A 592 -12.21 4.54 -4.41
N ARG A 593 -12.43 5.46 -3.46
CA ARG A 593 -13.68 5.62 -2.68
C ARG A 593 -13.99 7.10 -2.49
N SER A 594 -14.19 7.80 -3.59
CA SER A 594 -14.46 9.23 -3.60
C SER A 594 -15.56 9.60 -4.59
N PRO A 595 -16.30 10.69 -4.35
CA PRO A 595 -17.32 11.16 -5.26
C PRO A 595 -16.69 11.74 -6.54
N MET A 596 -17.34 11.44 -7.66
CA MET A 596 -17.21 12.19 -8.90
C MET A 596 -18.21 13.33 -8.88
N MET A 597 -17.73 14.56 -9.05
CA MET A 597 -18.54 15.77 -8.98
C MET A 597 -18.45 16.53 -10.30
N ARG A 598 -19.55 17.14 -10.75
CA ARG A 598 -19.56 18.08 -11.87
C ARG A 598 -20.45 19.27 -11.55
N VAL A 599 -19.88 20.45 -11.70
CA VAL A 599 -20.55 21.74 -11.52
C VAL A 599 -20.84 22.33 -12.88
N ASP A 600 -22.09 22.61 -13.22
CA ASP A 600 -22.43 23.38 -14.41
C ASP A 600 -21.92 24.82 -14.28
N LEU A 601 -21.17 25.27 -15.28
CA LEU A 601 -20.56 26.59 -15.36
C LEU A 601 -21.22 27.48 -16.42
N THR A 602 -22.36 27.08 -17.00
CA THR A 602 -23.04 27.81 -18.08
C THR A 602 -23.49 29.22 -17.71
N SER A 603 -23.68 29.52 -16.42
CA SER A 603 -23.96 30.88 -15.93
C SER A 603 -22.75 31.82 -15.96
N ILE A 604 -21.55 31.30 -16.23
CA ILE A 604 -20.33 32.09 -16.41
C ILE A 604 -20.12 32.27 -17.92
N PRO A 605 -20.27 33.50 -18.47
CA PRO A 605 -20.10 33.73 -19.89
C PRO A 605 -18.74 33.27 -20.39
N LYS A 606 -18.71 32.64 -21.57
CA LYS A 606 -17.47 32.21 -22.21
C LYS A 606 -16.53 33.42 -22.41
N GLY A 607 -15.25 33.25 -22.08
CA GLY A 607 -14.26 34.32 -22.15
C GLY A 607 -14.21 35.24 -20.92
N SER A 608 -15.04 34.99 -19.90
CA SER A 608 -14.96 35.72 -18.63
C SER A 608 -13.59 35.58 -17.97
N GLN A 609 -13.11 36.67 -17.38
CA GLN A 609 -11.86 36.66 -16.61
C GLN A 609 -12.15 36.16 -15.19
N ILE A 610 -11.71 34.95 -14.87
CA ILE A 610 -11.87 34.38 -13.53
C ILE A 610 -10.86 35.01 -12.57
N LEU A 611 -11.37 35.74 -11.57
CA LEU A 611 -10.56 36.46 -10.58
C LEU A 611 -10.24 35.56 -9.38
N ALA A 612 -11.24 34.84 -8.86
CA ALA A 612 -11.07 33.88 -7.77
C ALA A 612 -12.20 32.83 -7.79
N ALA A 613 -11.91 31.62 -7.30
CA ALA A 613 -12.95 30.64 -6.98
C ALA A 613 -12.56 29.77 -5.78
N GLN A 614 -13.57 29.30 -5.04
CA GLN A 614 -13.40 28.36 -3.93
C GLN A 614 -14.37 27.19 -4.07
N LEU A 615 -13.87 25.97 -3.88
CA LEU A 615 -14.68 24.77 -3.69
C LEU A 615 -14.94 24.60 -2.20
N ILE A 616 -16.19 24.42 -1.80
CA ILE A 616 -16.63 24.23 -0.42
C ILE A 616 -17.23 22.83 -0.29
N VAL A 617 -16.72 22.04 0.65
CA VAL A 617 -17.24 20.70 1.02
C VAL A 617 -17.36 20.59 2.52
N ILE A 618 -18.51 20.11 3.00
CA ILE A 618 -18.84 20.09 4.43
C ILE A 618 -18.90 18.64 4.92
N ARG A 619 -18.23 18.35 6.04
CA ARG A 619 -18.33 17.07 6.73
C ARG A 619 -19.75 16.91 7.30
N ALA A 620 -20.33 15.73 7.14
CA ALA A 620 -21.64 15.42 7.69
C ALA A 620 -21.62 15.22 9.22
N HIS A 621 -20.45 14.96 9.80
CA HIS A 621 -20.26 14.75 11.24
C HIS A 621 -19.16 15.67 11.79
N ASP A 622 -19.34 16.10 13.04
CA ASP A 622 -18.40 17.01 13.73
C ASP A 622 -17.16 16.31 14.31
N LYS A 623 -17.24 14.98 14.50
CA LYS A 623 -16.16 14.21 15.15
C LYS A 623 -15.10 13.77 14.14
N PHE A 624 -13.85 14.10 14.44
CA PHE A 624 -12.69 13.53 13.77
C PHE A 624 -12.45 12.11 14.26
N ASN A 625 -12.04 11.21 13.36
CA ASN A 625 -11.44 9.95 13.79
C ASN A 625 -10.04 10.26 14.35
N LYS A 626 -9.64 9.60 15.45
CA LYS A 626 -8.34 9.84 16.12
C LYS A 626 -7.15 9.67 15.18
N ASP A 627 -7.28 8.77 14.21
CA ASP A 627 -6.23 8.45 13.25
C ASP A 627 -6.19 9.40 12.03
N HIS A 628 -7.18 10.30 11.89
CA HIS A 628 -7.41 11.11 10.68
C HIS A 628 -7.87 12.52 11.03
N ASN A 629 -6.94 13.32 11.55
CA ASN A 629 -7.20 14.63 12.12
C ASN A 629 -6.65 15.75 11.21
N PRO A 630 -7.44 16.81 10.88
CA PRO A 630 -6.93 18.01 10.22
C PRO A 630 -5.78 18.71 10.95
N ASP A 631 -5.49 18.35 12.20
CA ASP A 631 -4.36 18.85 12.99
C ASP A 631 -2.98 18.31 12.55
N GLN A 632 -2.92 17.38 11.60
CA GLN A 632 -1.66 16.87 11.05
C GLN A 632 -1.51 17.22 9.56
N PRO A 633 -0.27 17.32 9.04
CA PRO A 633 -0.02 17.55 7.62
C PRO A 633 -0.79 16.56 6.74
N ASN A 634 -1.69 17.10 5.92
CA ASN A 634 -2.56 16.37 5.01
C ASN A 634 -2.69 17.12 3.69
N ILE A 635 -3.10 16.42 2.62
CA ILE A 635 -3.29 17.04 1.32
C ILE A 635 -4.46 16.41 0.56
N TRP A 636 -5.28 17.27 -0.02
CA TRP A 636 -6.38 16.91 -0.90
C TRP A 636 -6.11 17.47 -2.28
N VAL A 637 -6.58 16.77 -3.31
CA VAL A 637 -6.43 17.15 -4.71
C VAL A 637 -7.73 17.02 -5.48
N VAL A 638 -7.81 17.76 -6.57
CA VAL A 638 -8.91 17.71 -7.54
C VAL A 638 -8.34 17.22 -8.86
N GLU A 639 -8.82 16.08 -9.33
CA GLU A 639 -8.37 15.42 -10.54
C GLU A 639 -9.48 15.45 -11.60
N PRO A 640 -9.26 16.02 -12.80
CA PRO A 640 -10.32 16.18 -13.79
C PRO A 640 -10.60 14.89 -14.56
N CYS A 641 -11.88 14.59 -14.72
CA CYS A 641 -12.32 13.49 -15.57
C CYS A 641 -12.16 13.86 -17.05
N ALA A 642 -11.77 12.90 -17.87
CA ALA A 642 -11.67 13.04 -19.32
C ALA A 642 -12.81 12.32 -20.07
N ARG A 643 -13.77 11.71 -19.34
CA ARG A 643 -14.88 10.95 -19.92
C ARG A 643 -16.23 11.63 -19.67
N PRO A 644 -17.12 11.73 -20.68
CA PRO A 644 -18.49 12.16 -20.47
C PRO A 644 -19.28 11.04 -19.76
N TRP A 645 -19.46 11.18 -18.45
CA TRP A 645 -20.16 10.19 -17.64
C TRP A 645 -21.66 10.51 -17.45
N GLU A 646 -22.43 9.45 -17.26
CA GLU A 646 -23.86 9.47 -17.00
C GLU A 646 -24.15 9.22 -15.52
N GLU A 647 -24.81 10.19 -14.88
CA GLU A 647 -24.82 10.36 -13.43
C GLU A 647 -25.28 9.15 -12.62
N TYR A 648 -26.31 8.44 -13.09
CA TYR A 648 -26.85 7.28 -12.39
C TYR A 648 -26.46 5.95 -13.04
N GLN A 649 -25.55 5.98 -14.02
CA GLN A 649 -25.07 4.79 -14.72
C GLN A 649 -23.59 4.51 -14.45
N VAL A 650 -22.81 5.55 -14.12
CA VAL A 650 -21.39 5.40 -13.80
C VAL A 650 -21.18 4.53 -12.55
N ASN A 651 -20.22 3.62 -12.61
CA ASN A 651 -19.78 2.76 -11.51
C ASN A 651 -18.27 2.50 -11.63
N ALA A 652 -17.71 1.50 -10.94
CA ALA A 652 -16.27 1.21 -11.01
C ALA A 652 -15.83 0.63 -12.36
N TYR A 653 -16.75 0.11 -13.18
CA TYR A 653 -16.45 -0.49 -14.48
C TYR A 653 -16.81 0.40 -15.66
N GLU A 654 -17.93 1.12 -15.54
CA GLU A 654 -18.52 1.89 -16.61
C GLU A 654 -18.61 3.37 -16.25
N TYR A 655 -18.35 4.27 -17.21
CA TYR A 655 -18.63 5.70 -17.05
C TYR A 655 -20.03 6.08 -17.57
N ALA A 656 -20.61 5.23 -18.39
CA ALA A 656 -22.01 5.25 -18.80
C ALA A 656 -22.41 3.82 -19.19
N LYS A 657 -23.70 3.51 -19.26
CA LYS A 657 -24.16 2.17 -19.61
C LYS A 657 -23.51 1.71 -20.94
N ASP A 658 -22.93 0.51 -20.92
CA ASP A 658 -22.20 -0.10 -22.04
C ASP A 658 -20.95 0.66 -22.50
N LYS A 659 -20.42 1.58 -21.67
CA LYS A 659 -19.20 2.33 -21.92
C LYS A 659 -18.22 2.18 -20.75
N PHE A 660 -17.20 1.37 -20.97
CA PHE A 660 -16.23 0.99 -19.95
C PHE A 660 -15.12 2.02 -19.76
N TRP A 661 -14.68 2.19 -18.52
CA TRP A 661 -13.37 2.76 -18.23
C TRP A 661 -12.28 1.90 -18.87
N LYS A 662 -11.09 2.48 -19.08
CA LYS A 662 -9.93 1.72 -19.56
C LYS A 662 -9.23 0.95 -18.45
N ALA A 663 -9.40 1.38 -17.20
CA ALA A 663 -8.99 0.64 -16.02
C ALA A 663 -10.02 0.83 -14.89
N ILE A 664 -10.10 -0.13 -13.97
CA ILE A 664 -11.15 -0.16 -12.95
C ILE A 664 -11.09 1.11 -12.10
N GLY A 665 -12.22 1.77 -11.94
CA GLY A 665 -12.37 3.06 -11.27
C GLY A 665 -11.76 4.21 -12.06
N GLY A 666 -11.52 4.07 -13.36
CA GLY A 666 -10.97 5.11 -14.23
C GLY A 666 -9.54 5.51 -13.87
N VAL A 667 -8.66 4.56 -13.57
CA VAL A 667 -7.25 4.82 -13.16
C VAL A 667 -6.24 4.63 -14.29
N TYR A 668 -6.68 4.76 -15.54
CA TYR A 668 -5.82 4.71 -16.73
C TYR A 668 -5.41 6.13 -17.15
N TYR A 669 -4.09 6.33 -17.27
CA TYR A 669 -3.45 7.64 -17.51
C TYR A 669 -2.60 7.69 -18.79
N GLY A 670 -2.76 6.73 -19.70
CA GLY A 670 -2.03 6.70 -20.98
C GLY A 670 -2.55 7.72 -22.00
N ASP A 671 -2.29 7.51 -23.29
CA ASP A 671 -2.53 8.48 -24.37
C ASP A 671 -3.97 8.99 -24.48
N ASP A 672 -4.94 8.13 -24.14
CA ASP A 672 -6.35 8.51 -24.07
C ASP A 672 -6.86 8.14 -22.68
N PRO A 673 -6.61 9.00 -21.67
CA PRO A 673 -6.78 8.65 -20.27
C PRO A 673 -8.24 8.79 -19.82
N ASP A 674 -8.64 8.06 -18.78
CA ASP A 674 -9.98 8.23 -18.19
C ASP A 674 -10.08 9.51 -17.35
N PHE A 675 -8.95 9.90 -16.76
CA PHE A 675 -8.75 11.14 -16.02
C PHE A 675 -7.41 11.72 -16.43
N LEU A 676 -7.33 13.04 -16.57
CA LEU A 676 -6.06 13.64 -16.97
C LEU A 676 -5.05 13.50 -15.83
N PRO A 677 -3.76 13.22 -16.11
CA PRO A 677 -2.71 13.19 -15.11
C PRO A 677 -2.33 14.61 -14.66
N LEU A 678 -3.28 15.28 -13.99
CA LEU A 678 -3.27 16.70 -13.65
C LEU A 678 -4.05 16.91 -12.36
N TYR A 679 -3.51 17.73 -11.44
CA TYR A 679 -4.26 18.24 -10.31
C TYR A 679 -4.64 19.70 -10.56
N LEU A 680 -5.95 19.99 -10.59
CA LEU A 680 -6.49 21.34 -10.86
C LEU A 680 -6.53 22.24 -9.62
N ALA A 681 -6.63 21.64 -8.45
CA ALA A 681 -6.63 22.30 -7.16
C ALA A 681 -6.04 21.36 -6.11
N HIS A 682 -5.51 21.93 -5.04
CA HIS A 682 -5.01 21.18 -3.90
C HIS A 682 -5.03 22.01 -2.63
N GLY A 683 -4.96 21.36 -1.47
CA GLY A 683 -4.77 22.01 -0.18
C GLY A 683 -5.14 21.13 1.01
N PRO A 684 -4.91 21.58 2.25
CA PRO A 684 -5.23 20.81 3.44
C PRO A 684 -6.74 20.79 3.72
N SER A 685 -7.20 19.78 4.46
CA SER A 685 -8.51 19.75 5.12
C SER A 685 -8.52 20.71 6.31
N GLN A 686 -9.63 21.43 6.50
CA GLN A 686 -9.73 22.60 7.39
C GLN A 686 -10.71 22.42 8.55
N GLY A 687 -11.20 21.19 8.77
CA GLY A 687 -12.15 20.87 9.83
C GLY A 687 -13.51 20.43 9.27
N LYS A 688 -14.60 20.95 9.85
CA LYS A 688 -15.97 20.66 9.40
C LYS A 688 -16.22 21.20 8.00
N VAL A 689 -15.92 22.48 7.78
CA VAL A 689 -16.03 23.13 6.47
C VAL A 689 -14.66 23.11 5.83
N ASN A 690 -14.56 22.51 4.65
CA ASN A 690 -13.32 22.42 3.88
C ASN A 690 -13.44 23.32 2.67
N THR A 691 -12.43 24.15 2.46
CA THR A 691 -12.34 25.05 1.32
C THR A 691 -11.01 24.90 0.58
N TRP A 692 -11.08 24.87 -0.74
CA TRP A 692 -9.89 24.81 -1.58
C TRP A 692 -9.97 25.85 -2.68
N ASN A 693 -8.84 26.52 -2.93
CA ASN A 693 -8.73 27.45 -4.04
C ASN A 693 -8.95 26.68 -5.34
N PHE A 694 -10.05 27.02 -6.01
CA PHE A 694 -10.55 26.33 -7.19
C PHE A 694 -10.43 27.18 -8.46
N THR A 695 -9.71 28.30 -8.37
CA THR A 695 -9.58 29.30 -9.44
C THR A 695 -9.02 28.69 -10.71
N GLN A 696 -7.97 27.86 -10.60
CA GLN A 696 -7.34 27.22 -11.75
C GLN A 696 -8.24 26.16 -12.39
N ALA A 697 -9.03 25.43 -11.60
CA ALA A 697 -10.01 24.49 -12.11
C ALA A 697 -11.08 25.19 -12.96
N ILE A 698 -11.62 26.32 -12.48
CA ILE A 698 -12.60 27.09 -13.25
C ILE A 698 -11.98 27.63 -14.54
N ARG A 699 -10.76 28.19 -14.49
CA ARG A 699 -10.04 28.64 -15.71
C ARG A 699 -9.80 27.52 -16.71
N PHE A 700 -9.49 26.32 -16.21
CA PHE A 700 -9.22 25.15 -17.04
C PHE A 700 -10.43 24.78 -17.90
N TRP A 701 -11.65 24.84 -17.36
CA TRP A 701 -12.88 24.53 -18.10
C TRP A 701 -13.46 25.72 -18.87
N THR A 702 -13.37 26.95 -18.36
CA THR A 702 -13.98 28.13 -19.02
C THR A 702 -13.15 28.70 -20.16
N ASN A 703 -11.88 28.31 -20.30
CA ASN A 703 -11.04 28.73 -21.44
C ASN A 703 -11.43 28.07 -22.79
N GLY A 704 -12.32 27.06 -22.77
CA GLY A 704 -12.83 26.39 -23.96
C GLY A 704 -11.92 25.33 -24.59
N LYS A 705 -10.76 25.03 -23.99
CA LYS A 705 -9.83 23.98 -24.46
C LYS A 705 -10.18 22.60 -23.93
N HIS A 706 -10.87 22.52 -22.79
CA HIS A 706 -11.23 21.28 -22.13
C HIS A 706 -12.71 21.26 -21.79
N ALA A 707 -13.39 20.17 -22.14
CA ALA A 707 -14.78 19.96 -21.72
C ALA A 707 -14.85 19.76 -20.21
N ASN A 708 -15.92 20.28 -19.59
CA ASN A 708 -16.21 20.03 -18.18
C ASN A 708 -16.93 18.69 -18.02
N HIS A 709 -16.14 17.63 -17.88
CA HIS A 709 -16.61 16.33 -17.47
C HIS A 709 -16.55 16.13 -15.96
N GLY A 710 -16.38 17.18 -15.16
CA GLY A 710 -16.26 17.06 -13.71
C GLY A 710 -14.88 16.60 -13.25
N PHE A 711 -14.81 16.21 -11.98
CA PHE A 711 -13.59 15.91 -11.25
C PHE A 711 -13.83 14.93 -10.11
N MET A 712 -12.77 14.28 -9.65
CA MET A 712 -12.76 13.53 -8.41
C MET A 712 -11.95 14.30 -7.36
N LEU A 713 -12.53 14.49 -6.18
CA LEU A 713 -11.87 15.05 -5.01
C LEU A 713 -11.35 13.90 -4.15
N HIS A 714 -10.06 13.86 -3.85
CA HIS A 714 -9.49 12.81 -3.02
C HIS A 714 -8.23 13.23 -2.26
N GLY A 715 -7.92 12.50 -1.19
CA GLY A 715 -6.72 12.64 -0.38
C GLY A 715 -5.80 11.42 -0.48
N ASN A 716 -4.75 11.38 0.33
CA ASN A 716 -3.95 10.16 0.49
C ASN A 716 -4.62 9.17 1.48
N ALA A 717 -4.09 7.96 1.65
CA ALA A 717 -4.62 6.95 2.58
C ALA A 717 -4.72 7.42 4.04
N GLY A 718 -3.90 8.40 4.44
CA GLY A 718 -3.97 9.01 5.77
C GLY A 718 -5.05 10.09 5.91
N ASP A 719 -5.62 10.55 4.81
CA ASP A 719 -6.49 11.72 4.72
C ASP A 719 -7.89 11.28 4.31
N TRP A 720 -8.82 11.26 5.27
CA TRP A 720 -10.15 10.69 5.08
C TRP A 720 -11.27 11.63 5.57
N LEU A 721 -12.30 11.83 4.74
CA LEU A 721 -13.62 12.33 5.18
C LEU A 721 -14.59 11.14 5.33
N PRO A 722 -14.91 10.68 6.55
CA PRO A 722 -15.81 9.55 6.76
C PRO A 722 -17.16 9.73 6.06
N GLN A 723 -17.73 10.93 6.20
CA GLN A 723 -18.87 11.38 5.42
C GLN A 723 -18.77 12.88 5.16
N ALA A 724 -18.85 13.26 3.89
CA ALA A 724 -19.05 14.63 3.42
C ALA A 724 -20.43 14.74 2.78
N HIS A 725 -21.10 15.86 2.96
CA HIS A 725 -22.39 16.13 2.32
C HIS A 725 -22.24 16.12 0.80
N SER A 726 -23.23 15.53 0.13
CA SER A 726 -23.41 15.60 -1.33
C SER A 726 -24.46 16.66 -1.68
N ARG A 727 -24.76 16.84 -2.97
CA ARG A 727 -25.90 17.68 -3.38
C ARG A 727 -27.25 17.20 -2.83
N GLU A 728 -27.35 15.93 -2.43
CA GLU A 728 -28.57 15.31 -1.89
C GLU A 728 -28.75 15.58 -0.39
N ALA A 729 -27.86 16.39 0.23
CA ALA A 729 -28.05 16.84 1.60
C ALA A 729 -29.39 17.59 1.74
N LYS A 730 -30.07 17.31 2.86
CA LYS A 730 -31.42 17.83 3.15
C LYS A 730 -31.43 19.36 3.19
N GLU A 731 -30.49 19.95 3.92
CA GLU A 731 -30.37 21.40 4.04
C GLU A 731 -29.51 21.93 2.90
N ILE A 732 -30.02 22.89 2.12
CA ILE A 732 -29.32 23.44 0.95
C ILE A 732 -27.94 23.92 1.34
N ARG A 733 -27.81 24.66 2.45
CA ARG A 733 -26.54 25.22 2.95
C ARG A 733 -25.44 24.18 3.19
N ASP A 734 -25.82 22.92 3.46
CA ASP A 734 -24.87 21.85 3.76
C ASP A 734 -24.30 21.21 2.50
N ARG A 735 -24.90 21.47 1.33
CA ARG A 735 -24.49 20.92 0.03
C ARG A 735 -23.15 21.51 -0.42
N PRO A 736 -22.36 20.75 -1.21
CA PRO A 736 -21.17 21.27 -1.88
C PRO A 736 -21.47 22.53 -2.69
N ALA A 737 -20.50 23.43 -2.75
CA ALA A 737 -20.64 24.68 -3.50
C ALA A 737 -19.34 25.08 -4.18
N VAL A 738 -19.46 25.78 -5.31
CA VAL A 738 -18.36 26.56 -5.88
C VAL A 738 -18.76 28.01 -5.95
N TRP A 739 -17.99 28.88 -5.29
CA TRP A 739 -18.16 30.32 -5.41
C TRP A 739 -17.16 30.84 -6.43
N VAL A 740 -17.63 31.57 -7.45
CA VAL A 740 -16.78 32.10 -8.53
C VAL A 740 -16.94 33.61 -8.63
N ILE A 741 -15.82 34.33 -8.55
CA ILE A 741 -15.73 35.76 -8.78
C ILE A 741 -15.08 35.98 -10.15
N TYR A 742 -15.77 36.66 -11.06
CA TYR A 742 -15.28 36.87 -12.42
C TYR A 742 -15.69 38.23 -12.99
N ASN A 743 -14.93 38.73 -13.96
CA ASN A 743 -15.39 39.81 -14.84
C ASN A 743 -16.04 39.20 -16.07
N PRO A 744 -17.30 39.57 -16.40
CA PRO A 744 -17.93 39.11 -17.64
C PRO A 744 -17.08 39.46 -18.85
N ALA A 745 -17.09 38.58 -19.87
CA ALA A 745 -16.56 38.94 -21.18
C ALA A 745 -17.28 40.19 -21.70
N LYS A 746 -16.54 41.08 -22.38
CA LYS A 746 -17.12 42.26 -23.03
C LYS A 746 -17.99 41.88 -24.22
#